data_AF-M4VHC2-F1
#
_entry.id   AF-M4VHC2-F1
#
_cell.length_a   1.000
_cell.length_b   1.000
_cell.length_c   1.000
_cell.angle_alpha   90.00
_cell.angle_beta   90.00
_cell.angle_gamma   90.00
#
_symmetry.space_group_name_H-M   'P 1'
#
loop_
_entity.id
_entity.type
_entity.pdbx_description
1 polymer ?
#
loop_
_entity_poly.entity_id
_entity_poly.type
_entity_poly.pdbx_seq_one_letter_code
_entity_poly.pdbx_strand_id
1 'polypeptide(L)'
;MFNIYRKEFELGGKKVVLETGKIARQADGAVMATMGGTTVLCTVVGARSLREGQDFFPLSVHYQEKAYAAGKIPGGFFKREGRPSEKEVLVSRLIDRPVRPLFPEGFLNEVQVIATVVAHDMENDPDIVAMIGVSAALTISGIPFMGPIGAARVGYVNGQYVLNPTLSERTNSVLDLVVAGTAEGVLMVESEAQELSEEVMLGAVMFGWNSFQTVIKNIIGLAEMCAKEPWDVPVARPEVVEMTKAMKAKFEAPLSKAYLEPIKQTRYELVGELKKQAVEEFVSEEKNLSKETVAAAFKTLEADVVRGRILKEGMRIDGRDTKTIRPIVAEVGVLPRAHGSALFTRGETQALVVTTLGTGQDEQIMDALEGEYKQRFMLHYNFPPYSVGEAGRMSSPGRREIGHGKLAWRAINPLLPKAEEFPYTVRNVSEITESNGSSSMASVCGSSLAMMDAGVPLARPIAGIAMGLIKEGSDFAVLSDILGDEDHLGDMDFKVAGTEKGVTALQMDIKITSITEEIMTIAVKQAREGRLHILGEMAKALTSARTEMSEYAPQIVTLTVPKEKIREVIGTGGKVIREIVEKTGTKIDIEDDGTIKVAASDAKAIEEAVRIIRGITDDPEVGAIYDGKVVKTTDFGAFVNFMPGKDGLVHISELATQRVAATTDVVKEGDMVKVLLIGFDDRGKIKLSMKRVDQQTGEQIAIEERKPRGEREAG
;
A
#
# COMPACT_ATOMS: atom_id res chain seq x y z
N MET A 1 22.75 -29.99 30.21
CA MET A 1 21.40 -29.39 30.37
C MET A 1 21.52 -27.92 29.96
N PHE A 2 20.52 -27.33 29.30
CA PHE A 2 20.59 -25.92 28.87
C PHE A 2 20.21 -25.00 30.04
N ASN A 3 20.93 -23.88 30.21
CA ASN A 3 20.51 -22.80 31.11
C ASN A 3 19.51 -21.95 30.35
N ILE A 4 18.23 -22.04 30.72
CA ILE A 4 17.14 -21.33 30.05
C ILE A 4 16.73 -20.16 30.94
N TYR A 5 16.67 -18.97 30.35
CA TYR A 5 16.20 -17.77 31.01
C TYR A 5 14.89 -17.33 30.35
N ARG A 6 13.91 -16.94 31.17
CA ARG A 6 12.56 -16.67 30.69
C ARG A 6 11.93 -15.52 31.47
N LYS A 7 11.30 -14.58 30.76
CA LYS A 7 10.45 -13.54 31.32
C LYS A 7 9.06 -13.60 30.71
N GLU A 8 8.05 -13.38 31.55
CA GLU A 8 6.65 -13.38 31.17
C GLU A 8 5.98 -12.12 31.71
N PHE A 9 5.16 -11.48 30.89
CA PHE A 9 4.39 -10.30 31.28
C PHE A 9 3.15 -10.14 30.40
N GLU A 10 2.27 -9.23 30.76
CA GLU A 10 1.08 -8.90 29.97
C GLU A 10 1.26 -7.57 29.23
N LEU A 11 0.76 -7.51 28.00
CA LEU A 11 0.74 -6.32 27.15
C LEU A 11 -0.58 -6.30 26.38
N GLY A 12 -1.47 -5.34 26.68
CA GLY A 12 -2.77 -5.22 26.00
C GLY A 12 -3.67 -6.44 26.17
N GLY A 13 -3.69 -7.03 27.37
CA GLY A 13 -4.45 -8.26 27.66
C GLY A 13 -3.86 -9.55 27.07
N LYS A 14 -2.69 -9.45 26.41
CA LYS A 14 -2.00 -10.58 25.78
C LYS A 14 -0.76 -10.95 26.57
N LYS A 15 -0.54 -12.24 26.74
CA LYS A 15 0.65 -12.77 27.40
C LYS A 15 1.84 -12.72 26.45
N VAL A 16 2.91 -12.07 26.89
CA VAL A 16 4.19 -11.99 26.19
C VAL A 16 5.23 -12.82 26.94
N VAL A 17 6.02 -13.60 26.20
CA VAL A 17 7.08 -14.46 26.72
C VAL A 17 8.37 -14.17 25.96
N LEU A 18 9.45 -13.92 26.69
CA LEU A 18 10.81 -13.81 26.15
C LEU A 18 11.65 -14.95 26.72
N GLU A 19 12.14 -15.84 25.87
CA GLU A 19 12.97 -16.98 26.26
C GLU A 19 14.33 -16.96 25.55
N THR A 20 15.41 -17.25 26.28
CA THR A 20 16.77 -17.38 25.73
C THR A 20 17.55 -18.51 26.39
N GLY A 21 18.73 -18.83 25.84
CA GLY A 21 19.65 -19.84 26.37
C GLY A 21 19.44 -21.27 25.83
N LYS A 22 18.36 -21.50 25.08
CA LYS A 22 18.05 -22.79 24.44
C LYS A 22 18.41 -22.85 22.95
N ILE A 23 17.96 -21.86 22.17
CA ILE A 23 18.03 -21.84 20.69
C ILE A 23 19.07 -20.81 20.23
N ALA A 24 19.73 -21.09 19.10
CA ALA A 24 20.66 -20.18 18.41
C ALA A 24 21.81 -19.60 19.29
N ARG A 25 22.31 -20.40 20.24
CA ARG A 25 23.31 -19.99 21.26
C ARG A 25 24.67 -19.50 20.72
N GLN A 26 24.94 -19.70 19.43
CA GLN A 26 26.15 -19.18 18.78
C GLN A 26 26.03 -17.70 18.41
N ALA A 27 24.82 -17.17 18.29
CA ALA A 27 24.61 -15.74 18.06
C ALA A 27 25.06 -14.92 19.28
N ASP A 28 25.43 -13.66 19.07
CA ASP A 28 25.73 -12.75 20.19
C ASP A 28 24.49 -12.59 21.07
N GLY A 29 23.31 -12.39 20.47
CA GLY A 29 22.02 -12.45 21.17
C GLY A 29 20.99 -13.30 20.43
N ALA A 30 20.17 -14.05 21.16
CA ALA A 30 19.06 -14.82 20.58
C ALA A 30 17.89 -14.89 21.56
N VAL A 31 16.69 -14.54 21.11
CA VAL A 31 15.46 -14.57 21.92
C VAL A 31 14.33 -15.19 21.10
N MET A 32 13.64 -16.15 21.70
CA MET A 32 12.33 -16.61 21.22
C MET A 32 11.27 -15.74 21.88
N ALA A 33 10.66 -14.85 21.10
CA ALA A 33 9.60 -13.96 21.57
C ALA A 33 8.24 -14.51 21.15
N THR A 34 7.32 -14.62 22.09
CA THR A 34 5.95 -15.10 21.86
C THR A 34 4.95 -14.10 22.41
N MET A 35 3.90 -13.79 21.65
CA MET A 35 2.74 -13.04 22.11
C MET A 35 1.47 -13.81 21.71
N GLY A 36 0.69 -14.26 22.69
CA GLY A 36 -0.39 -15.22 22.41
C GLY A 36 0.20 -16.53 21.88
N GLY A 37 -0.19 -16.95 20.68
CA GLY A 37 0.37 -18.11 19.97
C GLY A 37 1.38 -17.73 18.87
N THR A 38 1.48 -16.45 18.47
CA THR A 38 2.48 -15.99 17.50
C THR A 38 3.87 -15.95 18.13
N THR A 39 4.85 -16.57 17.46
CA THR A 39 6.23 -16.73 17.94
C THR A 39 7.25 -16.39 16.87
N VAL A 40 8.25 -15.59 17.26
CA VAL A 40 9.34 -15.10 16.39
C VAL A 40 10.69 -15.40 17.05
N LEU A 41 11.57 -16.08 16.30
CA LEU A 41 12.98 -16.25 16.67
C LEU A 41 13.77 -15.02 16.22
N CYS A 42 14.32 -14.26 17.16
CA CYS A 42 15.11 -13.07 16.89
C CYS A 42 16.57 -13.33 17.25
N THR A 43 17.49 -13.15 16.31
CA THR A 43 18.94 -13.35 16.50
C THR A 43 19.72 -12.13 16.07
N VAL A 44 20.81 -11.85 16.78
CA VAL A 44 21.72 -10.74 16.54
C VAL A 44 23.16 -11.25 16.55
N VAL A 45 23.92 -10.85 15.54
CA VAL A 45 25.35 -11.13 15.44
C VAL A 45 26.09 -9.85 15.08
N GLY A 46 27.17 -9.56 15.79
CA GLY A 46 28.08 -8.46 15.48
C GLY A 46 29.44 -8.98 15.01
N ALA A 47 30.01 -8.37 13.99
CA ALA A 47 31.40 -8.61 13.64
C ALA A 47 32.32 -8.04 14.74
N ARG A 48 33.32 -8.81 15.20
CA ARG A 48 34.25 -8.36 16.24
C ARG A 48 35.31 -7.37 15.73
N SER A 49 35.59 -7.40 14.43
CA SER A 49 36.56 -6.52 13.78
C SER A 49 35.88 -5.63 12.74
N LEU A 50 36.38 -4.41 12.62
CA LEU A 50 36.04 -3.51 11.53
C LEU A 50 36.64 -4.04 10.22
N ARG A 51 35.89 -3.90 9.12
CA ARG A 51 36.45 -4.12 7.78
C ARG A 51 37.36 -2.93 7.44
N GLU A 52 38.44 -3.21 6.72
CA GLU A 52 39.35 -2.16 6.27
C GLU A 52 38.60 -1.16 5.37
N GLY A 53 38.76 0.15 5.63
CA GLY A 53 38.10 1.22 4.87
C GLY A 53 36.59 1.38 5.11
N GLN A 54 36.00 0.73 6.13
CA GLN A 54 34.59 0.86 6.46
C GLN A 54 34.27 2.29 6.95
N ASP A 55 33.46 3.03 6.20
CA ASP A 55 33.11 4.44 6.44
C ASP A 55 31.62 4.67 6.81
N PHE A 56 30.83 3.59 6.84
CA PHE A 56 29.43 3.61 7.25
C PHE A 56 29.11 2.48 8.23
N PHE A 57 28.06 2.61 9.03
CA PHE A 57 27.61 1.54 9.93
C PHE A 57 26.76 0.48 9.20
N PRO A 58 27.27 -0.76 8.99
CA PRO A 58 26.56 -1.79 8.24
C PRO A 58 25.60 -2.57 9.14
N LEU A 59 24.46 -1.95 9.46
CA LEU A 59 23.33 -2.65 10.06
C LEU A 59 22.42 -3.23 8.98
N SER A 60 22.24 -4.56 9.02
CA SER A 60 21.28 -5.30 8.21
C SER A 60 20.19 -5.91 9.09
N VAL A 61 18.94 -5.73 8.69
CA VAL A 61 17.77 -6.30 9.38
C VAL A 61 16.97 -7.11 8.39
N HIS A 62 16.72 -8.37 8.74
CA HIS A 62 15.99 -9.33 7.93
C HIS A 62 14.84 -9.91 8.74
N TYR A 63 13.62 -9.46 8.46
CA TYR A 63 12.42 -10.13 8.92
C TYR A 63 11.96 -11.13 7.86
N GLN A 64 11.62 -12.34 8.28
CA GLN A 64 11.23 -13.44 7.41
C GLN A 64 10.00 -14.18 7.94
N GLU A 65 9.06 -14.43 7.05
CA GLU A 65 7.87 -15.25 7.32
C GLU A 65 8.06 -16.63 6.70
N LYS A 66 7.84 -17.67 7.51
CA LYS A 66 7.88 -19.05 7.01
C LYS A 66 6.46 -19.57 6.88
N ALA A 67 6.11 -20.13 5.73
CA ALA A 67 4.74 -20.59 5.49
C ALA A 67 4.32 -21.67 6.49
N TYR A 68 5.28 -22.48 6.97
CA TYR A 68 5.03 -23.46 8.03
C TYR A 68 4.56 -22.84 9.34
N ALA A 69 4.83 -21.55 9.61
CA ALA A 69 4.38 -20.86 10.81
C ALA A 69 2.84 -20.82 10.87
N ALA A 70 2.18 -20.86 9.72
CA ALA A 70 0.73 -20.94 9.57
C ALA A 70 0.26 -22.33 9.07
N GLY A 71 1.13 -23.34 9.09
CA GLY A 71 0.82 -24.69 8.58
C GLY A 71 0.62 -24.77 7.06
N LYS A 72 1.10 -23.77 6.29
CA LYS A 72 0.96 -23.69 4.83
C LYS A 72 2.22 -24.19 4.11
N ILE A 73 2.03 -24.68 2.88
CA ILE A 73 3.10 -24.82 1.88
C ILE A 73 3.05 -23.56 0.99
N PRO A 74 4.17 -22.91 0.65
CA PRO A 74 4.18 -21.72 -0.19
C PRO A 74 3.43 -21.91 -1.53
N GLY A 75 2.67 -20.90 -1.96
CA GLY A 75 1.84 -20.98 -3.18
C GLY A 75 2.65 -21.09 -4.48
N GLY A 76 3.85 -20.51 -4.52
CA GLY A 76 4.70 -20.43 -5.71
C GLY A 76 5.11 -21.77 -6.33
N PHE A 77 5.58 -21.74 -7.58
CA PHE A 77 5.93 -22.94 -8.37
C PHE A 77 6.92 -23.88 -7.64
N PHE A 78 7.92 -23.32 -6.95
CA PHE A 78 8.96 -24.08 -6.26
C PHE A 78 8.57 -24.61 -4.88
N LYS A 79 7.39 -24.24 -4.35
CA LYS A 79 6.92 -24.63 -3.00
C LYS A 79 7.93 -24.34 -1.88
N ARG A 80 8.66 -23.23 -2.02
CA ARG A 80 9.69 -22.73 -1.10
C ARG A 80 9.65 -21.20 -1.06
N GLU A 81 9.89 -20.62 0.11
CA GLU A 81 10.02 -19.17 0.27
C GLU A 81 11.18 -18.64 -0.58
N GLY A 82 10.90 -17.61 -1.38
CA GLY A 82 11.82 -17.06 -2.37
C GLY A 82 12.36 -15.69 -1.96
N ARG A 83 12.26 -14.72 -2.88
CA ARG A 83 12.57 -13.32 -2.58
C ARG A 83 11.67 -12.80 -1.45
N PRO A 84 12.15 -11.85 -0.62
CA PRO A 84 11.31 -11.22 0.39
C PRO A 84 10.04 -10.62 -0.21
N SER A 85 8.92 -10.84 0.46
CA SER A 85 7.64 -10.21 0.17
C SER A 85 7.66 -8.72 0.55
N GLU A 86 6.64 -7.98 0.12
CA GLU A 86 6.48 -6.57 0.51
C GLU A 86 6.38 -6.42 2.03
N LYS A 87 5.58 -7.27 2.70
CA LYS A 87 5.45 -7.31 4.16
C LYS A 87 6.80 -7.55 4.82
N GLU A 88 7.58 -8.50 4.33
CA GLU A 88 8.90 -8.80 4.89
C GLU A 88 9.89 -7.64 4.77
N VAL A 89 9.90 -6.95 3.62
CA VAL A 89 10.72 -5.74 3.41
C VAL A 89 10.28 -4.60 4.32
N LEU A 90 8.98 -4.37 4.44
CA LEU A 90 8.41 -3.30 5.26
C LEU A 90 8.66 -3.52 6.75
N VAL A 91 8.42 -4.73 7.27
CA VAL A 91 8.68 -5.05 8.68
C VAL A 91 10.18 -5.03 8.99
N SER A 92 11.03 -5.47 8.04
CA SER A 92 12.49 -5.30 8.18
C SER A 92 12.88 -3.83 8.36
N ARG A 93 12.23 -2.90 7.64
CA ARG A 93 12.45 -1.46 7.80
C ARG A 93 11.85 -0.94 9.11
N LEU A 94 10.66 -1.41 9.48
CA LEU A 94 9.98 -1.05 10.72
C LEU A 94 10.84 -1.37 11.95
N ILE A 95 11.59 -2.48 11.92
CA ILE A 95 12.54 -2.85 12.97
C ILE A 95 13.83 -2.02 12.88
N ASP A 96 14.40 -1.82 11.68
CA ASP A 96 15.67 -1.10 11.43
C ASP A 96 15.61 0.36 11.90
N ARG A 97 14.52 1.07 11.58
CA ARG A 97 14.33 2.50 11.85
C ARG A 97 14.55 2.88 13.33
N PRO A 98 13.90 2.27 14.33
CA PRO A 98 14.09 2.63 15.74
C PRO A 98 15.39 2.07 16.36
N VAL A 99 15.99 1.01 15.84
CA VAL A 99 17.22 0.45 16.45
C VAL A 99 18.50 1.13 15.95
N ARG A 100 18.53 1.57 14.68
CA ARG A 100 19.68 2.21 14.06
C ARG A 100 20.25 3.42 14.82
N PRO A 101 19.44 4.39 15.31
CA PRO A 101 19.98 5.58 15.99
C PRO A 101 20.53 5.29 17.39
N LEU A 102 20.31 4.08 17.93
CA LEU A 102 20.76 3.70 19.27
C LEU A 102 22.13 3.02 19.29
N PHE A 103 22.78 2.84 18.14
CA PHE A 103 24.17 2.43 18.12
C PHE A 103 25.06 3.65 18.37
N PRO A 104 26.05 3.56 19.27
CA PRO A 104 26.94 4.69 19.56
C PRO A 104 27.63 5.24 18.32
N GLU A 105 27.83 6.55 18.30
CA GLU A 105 28.59 7.20 17.24
C GLU A 105 30.00 6.59 17.13
N GLY A 106 30.46 6.35 15.90
CA GLY A 106 31.74 5.68 15.63
C GLY A 106 31.70 4.15 15.73
N PHE A 107 30.57 3.53 16.11
CA PHE A 107 30.41 2.08 16.01
C PHE A 107 30.11 1.66 14.57
N LEU A 108 31.13 1.15 13.87
CA LEU A 108 31.07 0.80 12.45
C LEU A 108 31.17 -0.71 12.19
N ASN A 109 31.13 -1.54 13.24
CA ASN A 109 31.14 -2.98 13.10
C ASN A 109 29.85 -3.45 12.42
N GLU A 110 29.96 -4.44 11.54
CA GLU A 110 28.78 -5.03 10.91
C GLU A 110 27.87 -5.68 11.97
N VAL A 111 26.58 -5.37 11.90
CA VAL A 111 25.56 -5.97 12.74
C VAL A 111 24.48 -6.56 11.86
N GLN A 112 24.16 -7.83 12.09
CA GLN A 112 23.09 -8.53 11.41
C GLN A 112 22.02 -8.96 12.40
N VAL A 113 20.79 -8.54 12.11
CA VAL A 113 19.57 -8.90 12.84
C VAL A 113 18.71 -9.77 11.94
N ILE A 114 18.29 -10.92 12.43
CA ILE A 114 17.36 -11.81 11.73
C ILE A 114 16.19 -12.12 12.65
N ALA A 115 14.97 -11.80 12.22
CA ALA A 115 13.72 -12.12 12.88
C ALA A 115 12.93 -13.11 12.01
N THR A 116 12.77 -14.34 12.47
CA THR A 116 12.07 -15.41 11.72
C THR A 116 10.77 -15.78 12.43
N VAL A 117 9.64 -15.60 11.77
CA VAL A 117 8.34 -16.06 12.28
C VAL A 117 8.29 -17.57 12.18
N VAL A 118 8.13 -18.24 13.32
CA VAL A 118 8.13 -19.70 13.42
C VAL A 118 6.78 -20.29 13.81
N ALA A 119 5.87 -19.47 14.37
CA ALA A 119 4.47 -19.81 14.59
C ALA A 119 3.62 -18.54 14.47
N HIS A 120 2.41 -18.67 13.92
CA HIS A 120 1.45 -17.59 13.76
C HIS A 120 0.07 -18.07 14.21
N ASP A 121 -0.59 -17.34 15.11
CA ASP A 121 -1.87 -17.75 15.69
C ASP A 121 -3.12 -17.23 14.94
N MET A 122 -2.91 -16.49 13.85
CA MET A 122 -3.95 -15.83 13.04
C MET A 122 -4.71 -14.71 13.77
N GLU A 123 -4.24 -14.27 14.92
CA GLU A 123 -4.82 -13.15 15.67
C GLU A 123 -3.81 -12.02 15.89
N ASN A 124 -2.55 -12.36 16.18
CA ASN A 124 -1.51 -11.43 16.57
C ASN A 124 -0.51 -11.21 15.44
N ASP A 125 -0.45 -9.98 14.92
CA ASP A 125 0.51 -9.60 13.88
C ASP A 125 1.95 -9.76 14.44
N PRO A 126 2.81 -10.53 13.75
CA PRO A 126 4.17 -10.85 14.21
C PRO A 126 5.13 -9.67 14.25
N ASP A 127 4.80 -8.52 13.63
CA ASP A 127 5.71 -7.38 13.54
C ASP A 127 6.06 -6.77 14.90
N ILE A 128 5.08 -6.54 15.78
CA ILE A 128 5.31 -6.06 17.16
C ILE A 128 6.12 -7.10 17.95
N VAL A 129 5.82 -8.38 17.79
CA VAL A 129 6.55 -9.48 18.46
C VAL A 129 8.01 -9.50 18.03
N ALA A 130 8.27 -9.31 16.73
CA ALA A 130 9.61 -9.23 16.17
C ALA A 130 10.37 -8.01 16.68
N MET A 131 9.75 -6.83 16.74
CA MET A 131 10.37 -5.62 17.29
C MET A 131 10.80 -5.81 18.76
N ILE A 132 9.91 -6.38 19.58
CA ILE A 132 10.20 -6.68 20.99
C ILE A 132 11.32 -7.72 21.11
N GLY A 133 11.24 -8.80 20.34
CA GLY A 133 12.23 -9.88 20.37
C GLY A 133 13.61 -9.45 19.89
N VAL A 134 13.69 -8.61 18.85
CA VAL A 134 14.94 -8.01 18.36
C VAL A 134 15.54 -7.07 19.42
N SER A 135 14.72 -6.22 20.04
CA SER A 135 15.15 -5.35 21.14
C SER A 135 15.78 -6.16 22.28
N ALA A 136 15.10 -7.25 22.67
CA ALA A 136 15.61 -8.15 23.69
C ALA A 136 16.92 -8.84 23.28
N ALA A 137 16.99 -9.34 22.04
CA ALA A 137 18.18 -10.00 21.52
C ALA A 137 19.39 -9.04 21.42
N LEU A 138 19.18 -7.80 20.97
CA LEU A 138 20.22 -6.76 20.97
C LEU A 138 20.72 -6.49 22.39
N THR A 139 19.81 -6.31 23.33
CA THR A 139 20.14 -5.95 24.72
C THR A 139 20.97 -7.04 25.41
N ILE A 140 20.68 -8.32 25.18
CA ILE A 140 21.46 -9.42 25.79
C ILE A 140 22.77 -9.74 25.06
N SER A 141 23.02 -9.14 23.89
CA SER A 141 24.14 -9.51 23.01
C SER A 141 25.51 -9.04 23.49
N GLY A 142 25.55 -8.00 24.32
CA GLY A 142 26.75 -7.28 24.71
C GLY A 142 27.24 -6.27 23.64
N ILE A 143 26.65 -6.24 22.44
CA ILE A 143 26.99 -5.25 21.41
C ILE A 143 26.62 -3.84 21.91
N PRO A 144 27.43 -2.80 21.66
CA PRO A 144 27.12 -1.43 22.07
C PRO A 144 25.79 -0.97 21.47
N PHE A 145 24.77 -0.84 22.33
CA PHE A 145 23.41 -0.50 21.95
C PHE A 145 22.73 0.22 23.12
N MET A 146 22.26 1.44 22.88
CA MET A 146 21.66 2.35 23.87
C MET A 146 20.15 2.10 24.08
N GLY A 147 19.68 0.88 23.82
CA GLY A 147 18.31 0.46 24.11
C GLY A 147 18.14 -0.03 25.55
N PRO A 148 17.10 -0.85 25.84
CA PRO A 148 16.16 -1.44 24.89
C PRO A 148 15.11 -0.46 24.34
N ILE A 149 14.51 -0.86 23.23
CA ILE A 149 13.27 -0.24 22.73
C ILE A 149 12.04 -1.05 23.10
N GLY A 150 10.91 -0.36 23.30
CA GLY A 150 9.57 -0.92 23.29
C GLY A 150 8.90 -0.68 21.94
N ALA A 151 7.85 -1.44 21.65
CA ALA A 151 7.00 -1.23 20.47
C ALA A 151 5.54 -1.57 20.81
N ALA A 152 4.62 -0.85 20.19
CA ALA A 152 3.18 -1.08 20.31
C ALA A 152 2.47 -0.72 19.01
N ARG A 153 1.37 -1.40 18.75
CA ARG A 153 0.37 -1.00 17.76
C ARG A 153 -0.84 -0.41 18.46
N VAL A 154 -1.41 0.65 17.92
CA VAL A 154 -2.56 1.35 18.49
C VAL A 154 -3.66 1.44 17.45
N GLY A 155 -4.83 0.90 17.79
CA GLY A 155 -6.07 1.09 17.05
C GLY A 155 -6.92 2.19 17.67
N TYR A 156 -7.94 2.63 16.93
CA TYR A 156 -8.94 3.58 17.40
C TYR A 156 -10.33 3.07 17.01
N VAL A 157 -11.09 2.63 18.02
CA VAL A 157 -12.41 1.99 17.85
C VAL A 157 -13.40 2.68 18.77
N ASN A 158 -14.54 3.11 18.25
CA ASN A 158 -15.60 3.78 19.02
C ASN A 158 -15.10 4.95 19.89
N GLY A 159 -14.13 5.72 19.39
CA GLY A 159 -13.58 6.88 20.11
C GLY A 159 -12.52 6.54 21.17
N GLN A 160 -12.08 5.29 21.27
CA GLN A 160 -11.12 4.82 22.28
C GLN A 160 -9.87 4.21 21.64
N TYR A 161 -8.72 4.41 22.28
CA TYR A 161 -7.47 3.76 21.91
C TYR A 161 -7.48 2.29 22.34
N VAL A 162 -7.10 1.40 21.43
CA VAL A 162 -6.98 -0.03 21.67
C VAL A 162 -5.52 -0.44 21.47
N LEU A 163 -4.92 -1.08 22.47
CA LEU A 163 -3.53 -1.51 22.44
C LEU A 163 -3.39 -2.88 21.77
N ASN A 164 -2.46 -2.99 20.82
CA ASN A 164 -2.15 -4.18 20.05
C ASN A 164 -3.41 -4.90 19.56
N PRO A 165 -4.32 -4.24 18.81
CA PRO A 165 -5.54 -4.88 18.34
C PRO A 165 -5.22 -6.14 17.54
N THR A 166 -6.03 -7.20 17.70
CA THR A 166 -5.94 -8.40 16.87
C THR A 166 -6.25 -8.07 15.40
N LEU A 167 -5.92 -8.99 14.50
CA LEU A 167 -6.26 -8.86 13.08
C LEU A 167 -7.76 -8.62 12.85
N SER A 168 -8.63 -9.28 13.64
CA SER A 168 -10.08 -9.08 13.56
C SER A 168 -10.51 -7.72 14.13
N GLU A 169 -9.96 -7.29 15.26
CA GLU A 169 -10.25 -5.98 15.85
C GLU A 169 -9.81 -4.82 14.95
N ARG A 170 -8.69 -5.00 14.22
CA ARG A 170 -8.17 -4.01 13.26
C ARG A 170 -9.15 -3.70 12.12
N THR A 171 -9.98 -4.67 11.71
CA THR A 171 -10.97 -4.42 10.65
C THR A 171 -12.02 -3.36 11.03
N ASN A 172 -12.27 -3.18 12.32
CA ASN A 172 -13.20 -2.18 12.87
C ASN A 172 -12.48 -0.90 13.35
N SER A 173 -11.16 -0.83 13.19
CA SER A 173 -10.36 0.31 13.61
C SER A 173 -10.24 1.34 12.50
N VAL A 174 -10.37 2.62 12.86
CA VAL A 174 -10.12 3.75 11.93
C VAL A 174 -8.68 4.27 12.03
N LEU A 175 -7.84 3.60 12.83
CA LEU A 175 -6.41 3.87 12.99
C LEU A 175 -5.63 2.55 12.97
N ASP A 176 -4.51 2.55 12.28
CA ASP A 176 -3.47 1.54 12.41
C ASP A 176 -2.14 2.25 12.59
N LEU A 177 -1.70 2.41 13.85
CA LEU A 177 -0.48 3.13 14.19
C LEU A 177 0.49 2.20 14.90
N VAL A 178 1.69 2.08 14.37
CA VAL A 178 2.82 1.44 15.07
C VAL A 178 3.74 2.53 15.61
N VAL A 179 4.12 2.39 16.88
CA VAL A 179 5.05 3.29 17.56
C VAL A 179 6.12 2.46 18.28
N ALA A 180 7.36 2.93 18.21
CA ALA A 180 8.48 2.36 18.95
C ALA A 180 9.38 3.46 19.51
N GLY A 181 10.04 3.17 20.62
CA GLY A 181 10.86 4.15 21.33
C GLY A 181 11.54 3.57 22.57
N THR A 182 12.25 4.43 23.27
CA THR A 182 12.95 4.12 24.53
C THR A 182 12.07 4.51 25.73
N ALA A 183 12.64 4.36 26.93
CA ALA A 183 12.03 4.87 28.15
C ALA A 183 11.93 6.41 28.17
N GLU A 184 12.76 7.11 27.38
CA GLU A 184 12.81 8.57 27.36
C GLU A 184 11.85 9.20 26.34
N GLY A 185 11.54 8.49 25.27
CA GLY A 185 10.62 8.99 24.26
C GLY A 185 10.45 8.08 23.06
N VAL A 186 9.69 8.59 22.10
CA VAL A 186 9.42 7.90 20.83
C VAL A 186 10.65 8.03 19.92
N LEU A 187 10.90 7.00 19.11
CA LEU A 187 11.92 7.01 18.06
C LEU A 187 11.32 6.88 16.66
N MET A 188 10.25 6.12 16.54
CA MET A 188 9.65 5.81 15.25
C MET A 188 8.13 5.72 15.36
N VAL A 189 7.45 6.32 14.38
CA VAL A 189 6.01 6.14 14.15
C VAL A 189 5.76 5.79 12.70
N GLU A 190 4.78 4.94 12.46
CA GLU A 190 4.27 4.59 11.14
C GLU A 190 2.78 4.30 11.24
N SER A 191 1.96 5.01 10.47
CA SER A 191 0.50 4.89 10.61
C SER A 191 -0.30 5.07 9.32
N GLU A 192 -1.50 4.49 9.33
CA GLU A 192 -2.61 4.71 8.42
C GLU A 192 -3.85 5.07 9.24
N ALA A 193 -4.62 6.06 8.79
CA ALA A 193 -5.77 6.59 9.52
C ALA A 193 -6.91 7.00 8.58
N GLN A 194 -8.16 6.89 9.01
CA GLN A 194 -9.32 7.40 8.27
C GLN A 194 -9.64 8.84 8.70
N GLU A 195 -8.83 9.80 8.22
CA GLU A 195 -9.00 11.24 8.47
C GLU A 195 -9.14 11.63 9.95
N LEU A 196 -8.21 11.18 10.80
CA LEU A 196 -8.23 11.52 12.23
C LEU A 196 -7.59 12.88 12.51
N SER A 197 -8.04 13.55 13.56
CA SER A 197 -7.46 14.85 13.94
C SER A 197 -6.01 14.68 14.42
N GLU A 198 -5.24 15.76 14.31
CA GLU A 198 -3.88 15.84 14.83
C GLU A 198 -3.78 15.47 16.32
N GLU A 199 -4.77 15.87 17.12
CA GLU A 199 -4.86 15.56 18.55
C GLU A 199 -5.06 14.06 18.80
N VAL A 200 -5.96 13.41 18.05
CA VAL A 200 -6.19 11.96 18.18
C VAL A 200 -4.94 11.18 17.77
N MET A 201 -4.25 11.61 16.71
CA MET A 201 -3.01 10.98 16.25
C MET A 201 -1.90 11.11 17.30
N LEU A 202 -1.69 12.30 17.87
CA LEU A 202 -0.68 12.50 18.91
C LEU A 202 -1.03 11.70 20.19
N GLY A 203 -2.30 11.71 20.59
CA GLY A 203 -2.77 10.92 21.72
C GLY A 203 -2.54 9.42 21.53
N ALA A 204 -2.67 8.90 20.30
CA ALA A 204 -2.35 7.51 19.99
C ALA A 204 -0.85 7.19 20.14
N VAL A 205 0.02 8.11 19.70
CA VAL A 205 1.48 7.98 19.87
C VAL A 205 1.83 7.91 21.36
N MET A 206 1.28 8.83 22.17
CA MET A 206 1.54 8.88 23.62
C MET A 206 0.95 7.67 24.35
N PHE A 207 -0.24 7.22 23.96
CA PHE A 207 -0.86 6.01 24.50
C PHE A 207 0.01 4.77 24.25
N GLY A 208 0.52 4.60 23.03
CA GLY A 208 1.44 3.50 22.69
C GLY A 208 2.78 3.60 23.44
N TRP A 209 3.38 4.79 23.52
CA TRP A 209 4.63 5.01 24.26
C TRP A 209 4.51 4.67 25.75
N ASN A 210 3.43 5.13 26.40
CA ASN A 210 3.13 4.80 27.79
C ASN A 210 2.90 3.29 27.99
N SER A 211 2.22 2.65 27.03
CA SER A 211 1.86 1.24 27.10
C SER A 211 3.06 0.29 27.04
N PHE A 212 4.03 0.56 26.16
CA PHE A 212 5.17 -0.36 25.98
C PHE A 212 6.26 -0.21 27.05
N GLN A 213 6.14 0.69 28.02
CA GLN A 213 7.13 0.83 29.11
C GLN A 213 7.29 -0.49 29.89
N THR A 214 6.21 -1.27 30.02
CA THR A 214 6.27 -2.62 30.61
C THR A 214 7.17 -3.57 29.81
N VAL A 215 7.24 -3.43 28.48
CA VAL A 215 8.11 -4.23 27.61
C VAL A 215 9.57 -3.93 27.94
N ILE A 216 9.94 -2.65 27.94
CA ILE A 216 11.30 -2.18 28.21
C ILE A 216 11.78 -2.70 29.57
N LYS A 217 10.95 -2.55 30.61
CA LYS A 217 11.24 -3.06 31.95
C LYS A 217 11.51 -4.57 31.97
N ASN A 218 10.72 -5.35 31.23
CA ASN A 218 10.88 -6.80 31.19
C ASN A 218 12.09 -7.26 30.34
N ILE A 219 12.46 -6.50 29.31
CA ILE A 219 13.70 -6.73 28.56
C ILE A 219 14.92 -6.49 29.45
N ILE A 220 14.94 -5.38 30.20
CA ILE A 220 16.00 -5.09 31.18
C ILE A 220 16.08 -6.22 32.20
N GLY A 221 14.94 -6.62 32.77
CA GLY A 221 14.90 -7.73 33.73
C GLY A 221 15.31 -9.09 33.16
N LEU A 222 15.26 -9.31 31.84
CA LEU A 222 15.85 -10.48 31.19
C LEU A 222 17.36 -10.32 31.05
N ALA A 223 17.83 -9.13 30.63
CA ALA A 223 19.24 -8.82 30.48
C ALA A 223 20.01 -8.94 31.80
N GLU A 224 19.44 -8.49 32.92
CA GLU A 224 20.00 -8.67 34.26
C GLU A 224 20.25 -10.15 34.63
N MET A 225 19.52 -11.08 34.02
CA MET A 225 19.66 -12.51 34.28
C MET A 225 20.71 -13.18 33.40
N CYS A 226 20.94 -12.68 32.18
CA CYS A 226 21.63 -13.47 31.16
C CYS A 226 22.36 -12.68 30.05
N ALA A 227 22.44 -11.35 30.12
CA ALA A 227 23.18 -10.58 29.14
C ALA A 227 24.65 -11.01 29.13
N LYS A 228 25.26 -10.98 27.94
CA LYS A 228 26.70 -11.19 27.79
C LYS A 228 27.47 -9.95 28.23
N GLU A 229 28.75 -10.14 28.53
CA GLU A 229 29.66 -9.04 28.82
C GLU A 229 29.61 -7.97 27.70
N PRO A 230 29.40 -6.69 28.06
CA PRO A 230 29.40 -5.59 27.10
C PRO A 230 30.73 -5.49 26.36
N TRP A 231 30.67 -5.12 25.09
CA TRP A 231 31.86 -4.79 24.32
C TRP A 231 32.27 -3.35 24.63
N ASP A 232 33.53 -3.04 24.37
CA ASP A 232 34.02 -1.67 24.50
C ASP A 232 33.29 -0.74 23.53
N VAL A 233 32.86 0.41 24.04
CA VAL A 233 32.30 1.49 23.22
C VAL A 233 33.45 2.19 22.52
N PRO A 234 33.39 2.43 21.19
CA PRO A 234 34.41 3.20 20.50
C PRO A 234 34.56 4.60 21.12
N VAL A 235 35.80 4.99 21.45
CA VAL A 235 36.13 6.34 21.93
C VAL A 235 36.90 7.07 20.84
N ALA A 236 36.55 8.33 20.59
CA ALA A 236 37.27 9.17 19.65
C ALA A 236 38.75 9.31 20.08
N ARG A 237 39.67 9.10 19.14
CA ARG A 237 41.11 9.25 19.40
C ARG A 237 41.47 10.73 19.62
N PRO A 238 42.42 11.06 20.50
CA PRO A 238 42.83 12.44 20.75
C PRO A 238 43.23 13.21 19.48
N GLU A 239 43.91 12.56 18.55
CA GLU A 239 44.34 13.13 17.28
C GLU A 239 43.15 13.55 16.41
N VAL A 240 42.06 12.80 16.45
CA VAL A 240 40.81 13.13 15.74
C VAL A 240 40.16 14.36 16.37
N VAL A 241 40.12 14.44 17.71
CA VAL A 241 39.55 15.60 18.42
C VAL A 241 40.34 16.88 18.12
N GLU A 242 41.67 16.82 18.14
CA GLU A 242 42.53 17.97 17.80
C GLU A 242 42.35 18.40 16.34
N MET A 243 42.29 17.43 15.42
CA MET A 243 42.07 17.67 14.00
C MET A 243 40.71 18.32 13.74
N THR A 244 39.62 17.83 14.34
CA THR A 244 38.29 18.44 14.21
C THR A 244 38.27 19.88 14.70
N LYS A 245 38.96 20.20 15.80
CA LYS A 245 39.08 21.57 16.31
C LYS A 245 39.84 22.49 15.35
N ALA A 246 40.95 22.01 14.79
CA ALA A 246 41.72 22.76 13.80
C ALA A 246 40.95 22.96 12.48
N MET A 247 40.23 21.92 12.04
CA MET A 247 39.37 21.97 10.86
C MET A 247 38.26 23.01 11.02
N LYS A 248 37.56 23.01 12.16
CA LYS A 248 36.53 24.00 12.48
C LYS A 248 37.08 25.43 12.39
N ALA A 249 38.21 25.71 13.03
CA ALA A 249 38.82 27.04 13.03
C ALA A 249 39.13 27.59 11.63
N LYS A 250 39.43 26.71 10.65
CA LYS A 250 39.82 27.11 9.29
C LYS A 250 38.65 27.09 8.30
N PHE A 251 37.80 26.07 8.38
CA PHE A 251 36.78 25.79 7.36
C PHE A 251 35.37 26.28 7.72
N GLU A 252 35.08 26.61 8.99
CA GLU A 252 33.73 27.03 9.43
C GLU A 252 33.21 28.25 8.65
N ALA A 253 34.01 29.32 8.53
CA ALA A 253 33.60 30.54 7.83
C ALA A 253 33.45 30.34 6.30
N PRO A 254 34.41 29.72 5.58
CA PRO A 254 34.22 29.35 4.18
C PRO A 254 32.98 28.47 3.95
N LEU A 255 32.76 27.49 4.82
CA LEU A 255 31.62 26.57 4.72
C LEU A 255 30.30 27.28 4.94
N SER A 256 30.23 28.16 5.94
CA SER A 256 29.07 29.03 6.19
C SER A 256 28.72 29.86 4.96
N LYS A 257 29.73 30.37 4.24
CA LYS A 257 29.51 31.11 3.00
C LYS A 257 29.02 30.21 1.86
N ALA A 258 29.55 28.98 1.74
CA ALA A 258 29.09 28.03 0.72
C ALA A 258 27.60 27.64 0.93
N TYR A 259 27.16 27.48 2.17
CA TYR A 259 25.76 27.20 2.51
C TYR A 259 24.80 28.40 2.32
N LEU A 260 25.30 29.57 1.87
CA LEU A 260 24.45 30.68 1.42
C LEU A 260 24.02 30.53 -0.05
N GLU A 261 24.63 29.62 -0.81
CA GLU A 261 24.25 29.35 -2.19
C GLU A 261 22.91 28.59 -2.23
N PRO A 262 21.83 29.18 -2.77
CA PRO A 262 20.52 28.53 -2.79
C PRO A 262 20.46 27.33 -3.75
N ILE A 263 21.19 27.35 -4.87
CA ILE A 263 21.13 26.29 -5.88
C ILE A 263 21.87 25.06 -5.39
N LYS A 264 21.17 23.91 -5.29
CA LYS A 264 21.69 22.66 -4.73
C LYS A 264 23.02 22.22 -5.38
N GLN A 265 23.06 22.17 -6.71
CA GLN A 265 24.23 21.66 -7.44
C GLN A 265 25.46 22.55 -7.23
N THR A 266 25.30 23.87 -7.36
CA THR A 266 26.38 24.83 -7.13
C THR A 266 26.87 24.79 -5.68
N ARG A 267 25.96 24.65 -4.71
CA ARG A 267 26.33 24.47 -3.30
C ARG A 267 27.15 23.20 -3.10
N TYR A 268 26.77 22.08 -3.72
CA TYR A 268 27.48 20.81 -3.60
C TYR A 268 28.90 20.88 -4.21
N GLU A 269 29.07 21.60 -5.31
CA GLU A 269 30.39 21.85 -5.90
C GLU A 269 31.29 22.62 -4.93
N LEU A 270 30.80 23.74 -4.36
CA LEU A 270 31.54 24.56 -3.39
C LEU A 270 31.91 23.78 -2.12
N VAL A 271 30.97 23.04 -1.54
CA VAL A 271 31.21 22.20 -0.36
C VAL A 271 32.19 21.07 -0.69
N GLY A 272 32.07 20.47 -1.88
CA GLY A 272 32.97 19.42 -2.36
C GLY A 272 34.42 19.90 -2.52
N GLU A 273 34.63 21.13 -3.01
CA GLU A 273 35.94 21.75 -3.09
C GLU A 273 36.56 21.98 -1.70
N LEU A 274 35.77 22.50 -0.75
CA LEU A 274 36.22 22.70 0.64
C LEU A 274 36.56 21.37 1.32
N LYS A 275 35.74 20.34 1.10
CA LYS A 275 35.99 18.98 1.61
C LYS A 275 37.28 18.42 1.04
N LYS A 276 37.54 18.61 -0.25
CA LYS A 276 38.80 18.17 -0.89
C LYS A 276 40.01 18.87 -0.26
N GLN A 277 39.94 20.18 -0.03
CA GLN A 277 41.01 20.93 0.64
C GLN A 277 41.24 20.43 2.07
N ALA A 278 40.17 20.17 2.83
CA ALA A 278 40.29 19.64 4.19
C ALA A 278 40.93 18.23 4.20
N VAL A 279 40.57 17.37 3.24
CA VAL A 279 41.19 16.05 3.07
C VAL A 279 42.67 16.16 2.72
N GLU A 280 43.05 17.04 1.79
CA GLU A 280 44.44 17.25 1.41
C GLU A 280 45.31 17.77 2.56
N GLU A 281 44.74 18.54 3.48
CA GLU A 281 45.47 19.14 4.60
C GLU A 281 45.58 18.24 5.84
N PHE A 282 44.51 17.53 6.21
CA PHE A 282 44.43 16.83 7.49
C PHE A 282 44.68 15.33 7.42
N VAL A 283 44.73 14.72 6.22
CA VAL A 283 45.14 13.32 6.09
C VAL A 283 46.60 13.16 6.50
N SER A 284 46.87 12.18 7.36
CA SER A 284 48.19 11.96 7.92
C SER A 284 48.38 10.49 8.28
N GLU A 285 49.33 9.82 7.63
CA GLU A 285 49.69 8.44 8.00
C GLU A 285 50.34 8.37 9.39
N GLU A 286 51.17 9.36 9.74
CA GLU A 286 51.85 9.44 11.05
C GLU A 286 50.85 9.53 12.21
N LYS A 287 49.77 10.32 12.05
CA LYS A 287 48.69 10.45 13.03
C LYS A 287 47.57 9.42 12.82
N ASN A 288 47.74 8.52 11.85
CA ASN A 288 46.74 7.54 11.43
C ASN A 288 45.36 8.18 11.18
N LEU A 289 45.33 9.32 10.47
CA LEU A 289 44.13 10.05 10.04
C LEU A 289 43.86 9.72 8.58
N SER A 290 42.94 8.79 8.34
CA SER A 290 42.55 8.39 6.98
C SER A 290 41.67 9.44 6.31
N LYS A 291 41.55 9.35 4.98
CA LYS A 291 40.63 10.19 4.19
C LYS A 291 39.20 10.11 4.70
N GLU A 292 38.75 8.92 5.08
CA GLU A 292 37.39 8.65 5.57
C GLU A 292 37.16 9.32 6.93
N THR A 293 38.16 9.27 7.82
CA THR A 293 38.11 9.93 9.13
C THR A 293 37.99 11.45 8.97
N VAL A 294 38.80 12.05 8.09
CA VAL A 294 38.76 13.49 7.82
C VAL A 294 37.44 13.88 7.15
N ALA A 295 36.96 13.09 6.19
CA ALA A 295 35.69 13.32 5.51
C ALA A 295 34.48 13.23 6.48
N ALA A 296 34.52 12.33 7.45
CA ALA A 296 33.50 12.22 8.48
C ALA A 296 33.50 13.45 9.41
N ALA A 297 34.67 13.88 9.88
CA ALA A 297 34.80 15.09 10.70
C ALA A 297 34.34 16.36 9.96
N PHE A 298 34.64 16.47 8.65
CA PHE A 298 34.15 17.56 7.81
C PHE A 298 32.62 17.56 7.71
N LYS A 299 32.00 16.38 7.57
CA LYS A 299 30.54 16.25 7.57
C LYS A 299 29.91 16.65 8.91
N THR A 300 30.56 16.37 10.04
CA THR A 300 30.11 16.88 11.35
C THR A 300 30.18 18.41 11.41
N LEU A 301 31.23 19.02 10.83
CA LEU A 301 31.33 20.47 10.73
C LEU A 301 30.24 21.08 9.82
N GLU A 302 29.88 20.42 8.72
CA GLU A 302 28.72 20.80 7.88
C GLU A 302 27.44 20.84 8.72
N ALA A 303 27.21 19.81 9.54
CA ALA A 303 26.06 19.74 10.44
C ALA A 303 26.05 20.92 11.43
N ASP A 304 27.16 21.15 12.15
CA ASP A 304 27.31 22.24 13.12
C ASP A 304 26.98 23.62 12.50
N VAL A 305 27.49 23.89 11.30
CA VAL A 305 27.30 25.17 10.61
C VAL A 305 25.84 25.40 10.25
N VAL A 306 25.20 24.40 9.62
CA VAL A 306 23.80 24.51 9.18
C VAL A 306 22.87 24.61 10.39
N ARG A 307 23.06 23.76 11.40
CA ARG A 307 22.22 23.70 12.60
C ARG A 307 22.35 24.97 13.43
N GLY A 308 23.58 25.41 13.70
CA GLY A 308 23.85 26.62 14.47
C GLY A 308 23.24 27.87 13.84
N ARG A 309 23.24 27.96 12.50
CA ARG A 309 22.62 29.08 11.79
C ARG A 309 21.10 29.07 11.90
N ILE A 310 20.46 27.91 11.68
CA ILE A 310 19.00 27.78 11.77
C ILE A 310 18.51 28.15 13.19
N LEU A 311 19.21 27.68 14.23
CA LEU A 311 18.85 27.98 15.62
C LEU A 311 19.06 29.45 15.99
N LYS A 312 20.14 30.09 15.52
CA LYS A 312 20.47 31.48 15.89
C LYS A 312 19.75 32.54 15.06
N GLU A 313 19.65 32.32 13.75
CA GLU A 313 19.16 33.32 12.79
C GLU A 313 17.72 33.03 12.32
N GLY A 314 17.21 31.80 12.52
CA GLY A 314 15.90 31.38 12.01
C GLY A 314 15.84 31.24 10.48
N MET A 315 17.00 31.34 9.80
CA MET A 315 17.13 31.31 8.35
C MET A 315 17.74 29.99 7.87
N ARG A 316 17.13 29.41 6.83
CA ARG A 316 17.54 28.13 6.24
C ARG A 316 18.55 28.33 5.10
N ILE A 317 19.09 27.21 4.61
CA ILE A 317 20.13 27.18 3.56
C ILE A 317 19.67 27.81 2.24
N ASP A 318 18.38 27.79 1.95
CA ASP A 318 17.79 28.39 0.74
C ASP A 318 17.16 29.77 1.01
N GLY A 319 17.41 30.35 2.18
CA GLY A 319 16.92 31.67 2.57
C GLY A 319 15.48 31.72 3.07
N ARG A 320 14.77 30.58 3.13
CA ARG A 320 13.44 30.50 3.75
C ARG A 320 13.52 30.60 5.27
N ASP A 321 12.41 31.04 5.88
CA ASP A 321 12.18 30.82 7.30
C ASP A 321 11.79 29.36 7.57
N THR A 322 11.58 29.03 8.85
CA THR A 322 11.26 27.67 9.30
C THR A 322 9.88 27.17 8.89
N LYS A 323 8.99 28.03 8.39
CA LYS A 323 7.57 27.69 8.09
C LYS A 323 7.23 27.72 6.60
N THR A 324 8.00 28.47 5.82
CA THR A 324 7.74 28.72 4.40
C THR A 324 7.94 27.45 3.57
N ILE A 325 6.96 27.13 2.74
CA ILE A 325 6.97 26.02 1.79
C ILE A 325 7.53 26.49 0.45
N ARG A 326 8.28 25.63 -0.24
CA ARG A 326 8.82 25.95 -1.58
C ARG A 326 7.69 26.19 -2.59
N PRO A 327 7.96 26.93 -3.68
CA PRO A 327 6.99 27.10 -4.75
C PRO A 327 6.44 25.77 -5.28
N ILE A 328 5.13 25.70 -5.51
CA ILE A 328 4.44 24.51 -6.00
C ILE A 328 3.85 24.79 -7.37
N VAL A 329 4.03 23.85 -8.29
CA VAL A 329 3.36 23.80 -9.59
C VAL A 329 2.75 22.42 -9.72
N ALA A 330 1.45 22.37 -9.94
CA ALA A 330 0.69 21.16 -10.15
C ALA A 330 0.06 21.21 -11.54
N GLU A 331 0.22 20.13 -12.31
CA GLU A 331 -0.35 19.96 -13.63
C GLU A 331 -1.03 18.58 -13.71
N VAL A 332 -2.14 18.49 -14.45
CA VAL A 332 -2.89 17.24 -14.67
C VAL A 332 -3.07 16.99 -16.17
N GLY A 333 -3.30 15.73 -16.57
CA GLY A 333 -3.46 15.37 -17.98
C GLY A 333 -2.19 15.54 -18.82
N VAL A 334 -1.01 15.48 -18.20
CA VAL A 334 0.29 15.70 -18.85
C VAL A 334 0.68 14.60 -19.85
N LEU A 335 0.10 13.40 -19.72
CA LEU A 335 0.29 12.29 -20.66
C LEU A 335 -1.02 11.99 -21.42
N PRO A 336 -1.08 12.22 -22.74
CA PRO A 336 -2.34 12.13 -23.51
C PRO A 336 -3.04 10.76 -23.51
N ARG A 337 -2.28 9.67 -23.34
CA ARG A 337 -2.80 8.29 -23.40
C ARG A 337 -2.96 7.63 -22.03
N ALA A 338 -2.53 8.30 -20.95
CA ALA A 338 -2.75 7.78 -19.62
C ALA A 338 -4.24 7.88 -19.26
N HIS A 339 -4.73 7.00 -18.38
CA HIS A 339 -6.10 7.15 -17.89
C HIS A 339 -6.23 8.40 -17.02
N GLY A 340 -5.20 8.67 -16.20
CA GLY A 340 -4.96 9.98 -15.60
C GLY A 340 -3.49 10.17 -15.29
N SER A 341 -3.05 11.42 -15.28
CA SER A 341 -1.65 11.75 -15.03
C SER A 341 -1.51 13.10 -14.33
N ALA A 342 -0.45 13.26 -13.56
CA ALA A 342 -0.11 14.53 -12.93
C ALA A 342 1.40 14.73 -12.89
N LEU A 343 1.83 15.98 -13.05
CA LEU A 343 3.18 16.41 -12.74
C LEU A 343 3.09 17.34 -11.53
N PHE A 344 3.58 16.87 -10.38
CA PHE A 344 3.62 17.66 -9.17
C PHE A 344 5.06 18.08 -8.89
N THR A 345 5.33 19.38 -8.85
CA THR A 345 6.64 19.96 -8.58
C THR A 345 6.55 20.86 -7.35
N ARG A 346 7.44 20.65 -6.38
CA ARG A 346 7.60 21.49 -5.19
C ARG A 346 9.08 21.81 -4.98
N GLY A 347 9.48 23.03 -5.31
CA GLY A 347 10.90 23.39 -5.46
C GLY A 347 11.61 22.42 -6.40
N GLU A 348 12.77 21.90 -6.00
CA GLU A 348 13.54 20.90 -6.75
C GLU A 348 13.13 19.45 -6.41
N THR A 349 11.84 19.21 -6.16
CA THR A 349 11.27 17.87 -5.97
C THR A 349 10.08 17.68 -6.88
N GLN A 350 10.17 16.71 -7.78
CA GLN A 350 9.18 16.50 -8.83
C GLN A 350 8.80 15.02 -8.94
N ALA A 351 7.49 14.78 -9.03
CA ALA A 351 6.92 13.46 -9.25
C ALA A 351 6.01 13.50 -10.47
N LEU A 352 6.33 12.70 -11.49
CA LEU A 352 5.42 12.35 -12.56
C LEU A 352 4.62 11.13 -12.13
N VAL A 353 3.31 11.32 -11.93
CA VAL A 353 2.43 10.28 -11.41
C VAL A 353 1.39 9.89 -12.46
N VAL A 354 1.21 8.59 -12.63
CA VAL A 354 0.30 8.03 -13.64
C VAL A 354 -0.65 7.03 -12.98
N THR A 355 -1.94 7.23 -13.21
CA THR A 355 -3.01 6.30 -12.81
C THR A 355 -3.43 5.46 -14.00
N THR A 356 -3.50 4.14 -13.78
CA THR A 356 -4.06 3.16 -14.72
C THR A 356 -5.20 2.42 -14.03
N LEU A 357 -6.29 2.25 -14.77
CA LEU A 357 -7.50 1.56 -14.34
C LEU A 357 -7.56 0.18 -15.01
N GLY A 358 -7.90 -0.85 -14.25
CA GLY A 358 -8.00 -2.23 -14.69
C GLY A 358 -9.25 -2.92 -14.14
N THR A 359 -9.41 -4.20 -14.48
CA THR A 359 -10.54 -5.04 -14.05
C THR A 359 -10.18 -5.92 -12.85
N GLY A 360 -11.12 -6.74 -12.37
CA GLY A 360 -10.89 -7.70 -11.27
C GLY A 360 -9.76 -8.72 -11.55
N GLN A 361 -9.44 -8.98 -12.82
CA GLN A 361 -8.32 -9.84 -13.20
C GLN A 361 -6.94 -9.18 -13.00
N ASP A 362 -6.91 -7.84 -12.96
CA ASP A 362 -5.69 -7.06 -12.78
C ASP A 362 -5.38 -6.83 -11.29
N GLU A 363 -6.22 -7.32 -10.37
CA GLU A 363 -5.99 -7.26 -8.92
C GLU A 363 -4.74 -8.05 -8.52
N GLN A 364 -3.98 -7.49 -7.58
CA GLN A 364 -2.78 -8.15 -7.08
C GLN A 364 -3.16 -9.23 -6.06
N ILE A 365 -2.80 -10.48 -6.34
CA ILE A 365 -2.95 -11.59 -5.39
C ILE A 365 -1.81 -11.55 -4.37
N MET A 366 -2.17 -11.50 -3.09
CA MET A 366 -1.26 -11.47 -1.96
C MET A 366 -1.29 -12.83 -1.26
N ASP A 367 -0.22 -13.61 -1.37
CA ASP A 367 -0.04 -14.87 -0.60
C ASP A 367 0.58 -14.53 0.76
N ALA A 368 -0.27 -14.22 1.73
CA ALA A 368 0.14 -13.87 3.09
C ALA A 368 0.07 -15.10 4.03
N LEU A 369 0.65 -14.98 5.24
CA LEU A 369 0.55 -16.04 6.25
C LEU A 369 -0.91 -16.29 6.66
N GLU A 370 -1.68 -15.23 6.77
CA GLU A 370 -3.07 -15.21 7.23
C GLU A 370 -4.05 -15.81 6.20
N GLY A 371 -3.64 -15.89 4.94
CA GLY A 371 -4.49 -16.32 3.83
C GLY A 371 -4.15 -15.59 2.54
N GLU A 372 -4.69 -16.11 1.44
CA GLU A 372 -4.63 -15.41 0.16
C GLU A 372 -5.72 -14.34 0.12
N TYR A 373 -5.38 -13.12 -0.28
CA TYR A 373 -6.35 -12.06 -0.52
C TYR A 373 -5.97 -11.24 -1.76
N LYS A 374 -6.92 -10.49 -2.30
CA LYS A 374 -6.71 -9.63 -3.47
C LYS A 374 -6.63 -8.17 -3.06
N GLN A 375 -5.69 -7.44 -3.67
CA GLN A 375 -5.49 -6.02 -3.46
C GLN A 375 -5.84 -5.25 -4.73
N ARG A 376 -6.89 -4.42 -4.63
CA ARG A 376 -7.43 -3.63 -5.75
C ARG A 376 -6.65 -2.34 -6.01
N PHE A 377 -5.98 -1.80 -4.99
CA PHE A 377 -5.19 -0.57 -5.11
C PHE A 377 -3.70 -0.85 -4.96
N MET A 378 -2.93 -0.51 -5.98
CA MET A 378 -1.48 -0.62 -6.01
C MET A 378 -0.87 0.76 -6.17
N LEU A 379 0.15 1.06 -5.37
CA LEU A 379 0.97 2.26 -5.55
C LEU A 379 2.44 1.84 -5.64
N HIS A 380 3.03 2.06 -6.81
CA HIS A 380 4.44 1.80 -7.06
C HIS A 380 5.21 3.12 -7.08
N TYR A 381 6.36 3.12 -6.42
CA TYR A 381 7.23 4.29 -6.30
C TYR A 381 8.60 3.94 -6.88
N ASN A 382 9.09 4.78 -7.77
CA ASN A 382 10.38 4.61 -8.44
C ASN A 382 11.27 5.82 -8.20
N PHE A 383 12.52 5.56 -7.80
CA PHE A 383 13.51 6.60 -7.49
C PHE A 383 14.76 6.41 -8.37
N PRO A 384 14.69 6.80 -9.65
CA PRO A 384 15.81 6.64 -10.56
C PRO A 384 16.98 7.57 -10.18
N PRO A 385 18.24 7.17 -10.44
CA PRO A 385 19.42 7.89 -9.98
C PRO A 385 19.56 9.28 -10.63
N TYR A 386 19.02 9.47 -11.83
CA TYR A 386 19.00 10.78 -12.48
C TYR A 386 18.22 11.84 -11.68
N SER A 387 17.28 11.43 -10.82
CA SER A 387 16.48 12.35 -10.00
C SER A 387 17.30 13.12 -8.96
N VAL A 388 18.50 12.62 -8.64
CA VAL A 388 19.47 13.29 -7.78
C VAL A 388 20.73 13.72 -8.53
N GLY A 389 20.76 13.58 -9.85
CA GLY A 389 21.91 13.91 -10.69
C GLY A 389 23.03 12.87 -10.69
N GLU A 390 22.75 11.63 -10.29
CA GLU A 390 23.74 10.57 -10.20
C GLU A 390 23.58 9.53 -11.33
N ALA A 391 24.67 8.84 -11.66
CA ALA A 391 24.64 7.63 -12.48
C ALA A 391 24.70 6.40 -11.56
N GLY A 392 23.80 5.44 -11.76
CA GLY A 392 23.70 4.26 -10.90
C GLY A 392 23.16 3.04 -11.64
N ARG A 393 23.34 1.86 -11.04
CA ARG A 393 22.81 0.61 -11.58
C ARG A 393 21.29 0.59 -11.42
N MET A 394 20.56 0.39 -12.53
CA MET A 394 19.13 0.15 -12.49
C MET A 394 18.86 -1.33 -12.16
N SER A 395 18.17 -1.59 -11.05
CA SER A 395 17.74 -2.92 -10.63
C SER A 395 16.26 -2.92 -10.24
N SER A 396 15.75 -4.03 -9.73
CA SER A 396 14.43 -4.07 -9.09
C SER A 396 14.35 -3.06 -7.93
N PRO A 397 13.15 -2.57 -7.59
CA PRO A 397 12.94 -1.65 -6.47
C PRO A 397 13.60 -2.15 -5.18
N GLY A 398 14.30 -1.25 -4.49
CA GLY A 398 14.96 -1.53 -3.23
C GLY A 398 14.02 -1.36 -2.03
N ARG A 399 14.61 -1.49 -0.82
CA ARG A 399 13.87 -1.33 0.44
C ARG A 399 13.25 0.06 0.55
N ARG A 400 13.96 1.12 0.12
CA ARG A 400 13.51 2.51 0.28
C ARG A 400 12.32 2.81 -0.62
N GLU A 401 12.37 2.39 -1.87
CA GLU A 401 11.31 2.58 -2.86
C GLU A 401 10.02 1.90 -2.41
N ILE A 402 10.11 0.65 -1.94
CA ILE A 402 8.96 -0.08 -1.39
C ILE A 402 8.40 0.64 -0.16
N GLY A 403 9.26 1.10 0.75
CA GLY A 403 8.83 1.83 1.95
C GLY A 403 8.15 3.17 1.65
N HIS A 404 8.69 3.96 0.72
CA HIS A 404 8.08 5.23 0.30
C HIS A 404 6.76 5.00 -0.45
N GLY A 405 6.72 3.98 -1.33
CA GLY A 405 5.50 3.57 -2.01
C GLY A 405 4.42 3.18 -1.01
N LYS A 406 4.75 2.38 0.02
CA LYS A 406 3.77 2.01 1.05
C LYS A 406 3.33 3.20 1.90
N LEU A 407 4.21 4.14 2.22
CA LEU A 407 3.81 5.37 2.92
C LEU A 407 2.79 6.17 2.09
N ALA A 408 3.05 6.37 0.80
CA ALA A 408 2.11 7.05 -0.08
C ALA A 408 0.80 6.24 -0.24
N TRP A 409 0.90 4.91 -0.30
CA TRP A 409 -0.26 4.02 -0.34
C TRP A 409 -1.14 4.19 0.89
N ARG A 410 -0.55 4.18 2.10
CA ARG A 410 -1.27 4.40 3.38
C ARG A 410 -1.93 5.78 3.44
N ALA A 411 -1.36 6.79 2.79
CA ALA A 411 -1.95 8.12 2.74
C ALA A 411 -3.21 8.19 1.85
N ILE A 412 -3.27 7.40 0.78
CA ILE A 412 -4.36 7.42 -0.22
C ILE A 412 -5.44 6.37 0.08
N ASN A 413 -5.03 5.17 0.51
CA ASN A 413 -5.91 4.02 0.72
C ASN A 413 -7.17 4.31 1.55
N PRO A 414 -7.10 5.07 2.66
CA PRO A 414 -8.28 5.36 3.50
C PRO A 414 -9.41 6.14 2.80
N LEU A 415 -9.11 6.79 1.68
CA LEU A 415 -10.06 7.65 0.95
C LEU A 415 -10.43 7.09 -0.42
N LEU A 416 -10.07 5.84 -0.69
CA LEU A 416 -10.53 5.16 -1.89
C LEU A 416 -12.04 4.96 -1.85
N PRO A 417 -12.72 5.10 -3.01
CA PRO A 417 -14.11 4.72 -3.13
C PRO A 417 -14.29 3.21 -2.88
N LYS A 418 -15.49 2.84 -2.45
CA LYS A 418 -15.84 1.42 -2.26
C LYS A 418 -15.87 0.68 -3.59
N ALA A 419 -15.77 -0.65 -3.54
CA ALA A 419 -15.76 -1.50 -4.74
C ALA A 419 -17.04 -1.33 -5.58
N GLU A 420 -18.15 -1.13 -4.90
CA GLU A 420 -19.48 -1.01 -5.48
C GLU A 420 -19.67 0.35 -6.17
N GLU A 421 -19.01 1.39 -5.66
CA GLU A 421 -19.06 2.75 -6.22
C GLU A 421 -18.07 2.93 -7.37
N PHE A 422 -16.92 2.27 -7.29
CA PHE A 422 -15.87 2.35 -8.30
C PHE A 422 -15.23 0.96 -8.51
N PRO A 423 -15.80 0.12 -9.40
CA PRO A 423 -15.44 -1.29 -9.56
C PRO A 423 -14.16 -1.50 -10.38
N TYR A 424 -13.15 -0.67 -10.13
CA TYR A 424 -11.90 -0.65 -10.86
C TYR A 424 -10.73 -1.03 -9.96
N THR A 425 -9.84 -1.82 -10.52
CA THR A 425 -8.48 -1.97 -10.03
C THR A 425 -7.71 -0.70 -10.37
N VAL A 426 -7.01 -0.13 -9.39
CA VAL A 426 -6.27 1.13 -9.56
C VAL A 426 -4.79 0.87 -9.34
N ARG A 427 -3.99 1.12 -10.37
CA ARG A 427 -2.53 1.13 -10.28
C ARG A 427 -2.03 2.55 -10.44
N ASN A 428 -1.39 3.07 -9.40
CA ASN A 428 -0.74 4.36 -9.43
C ASN A 428 0.78 4.15 -9.44
N VAL A 429 1.48 4.84 -10.33
CA VAL A 429 2.95 4.78 -10.43
C VAL A 429 3.49 6.19 -10.29
N SER A 430 4.35 6.41 -9.31
CA SER A 430 5.08 7.66 -9.12
C SER A 430 6.52 7.49 -9.58
N GLU A 431 6.88 8.17 -10.66
CA GLU A 431 8.24 8.33 -11.15
C GLU A 431 8.83 9.63 -10.59
N ILE A 432 9.83 9.52 -9.72
CA ILE A 432 10.51 10.71 -9.21
C ILE A 432 11.50 11.21 -10.24
N THR A 433 11.28 12.42 -10.74
CA THR A 433 12.10 13.02 -11.79
C THR A 433 13.14 14.00 -11.24
N GLU A 434 12.85 14.63 -10.09
CA GLU A 434 13.78 15.46 -9.33
C GLU A 434 13.58 15.23 -7.82
N SER A 435 14.66 15.28 -7.04
CA SER A 435 14.57 15.11 -5.58
C SER A 435 15.55 15.99 -4.82
N ASN A 436 14.99 16.93 -4.06
CA ASN A 436 15.68 17.69 -3.03
C ASN A 436 14.79 17.86 -1.78
N GLY A 437 14.14 16.77 -1.34
CA GLY A 437 13.36 16.75 -0.12
C GLY A 437 11.99 16.10 -0.30
N SER A 438 11.75 15.02 0.44
CA SER A 438 10.48 14.29 0.54
C SER A 438 9.72 14.08 -0.78
N SER A 439 10.35 13.35 -1.68
CA SER A 439 9.72 12.81 -2.89
C SER A 439 8.54 11.87 -2.58
N SER A 440 8.51 11.22 -1.41
CA SER A 440 7.35 10.43 -0.96
C SER A 440 6.08 11.28 -0.77
N MET A 441 6.21 12.50 -0.26
CA MET A 441 5.06 13.41 -0.12
C MET A 441 4.66 14.04 -1.46
N ALA A 442 5.63 14.28 -2.35
CA ALA A 442 5.33 14.65 -3.74
C ALA A 442 4.52 13.54 -4.45
N SER A 443 4.84 12.27 -4.20
CA SER A 443 4.04 11.14 -4.70
C SER A 443 2.62 11.15 -4.18
N VAL A 444 2.38 11.43 -2.89
CA VAL A 444 1.00 11.54 -2.35
C VAL A 444 0.21 12.61 -3.10
N CYS A 445 0.78 13.81 -3.22
CA CYS A 445 0.12 14.92 -3.91
C CYS A 445 -0.15 14.59 -5.40
N GLY A 446 0.86 14.07 -6.10
CA GLY A 446 0.74 13.66 -7.49
C GLY A 446 -0.24 12.50 -7.69
N SER A 447 -0.28 11.51 -6.78
CA SER A 447 -1.24 10.41 -6.81
C SER A 447 -2.67 10.91 -6.63
N SER A 448 -2.91 11.81 -5.67
CA SER A 448 -4.22 12.42 -5.48
C SER A 448 -4.70 13.12 -6.76
N LEU A 449 -3.85 13.94 -7.38
CA LEU A 449 -4.16 14.63 -8.64
C LEU A 449 -4.38 13.66 -9.81
N ALA A 450 -3.46 12.71 -10.01
CA ALA A 450 -3.54 11.75 -11.13
C ALA A 450 -4.73 10.81 -11.01
N MET A 451 -5.17 10.48 -9.79
CA MET A 451 -6.38 9.67 -9.57
C MET A 451 -7.65 10.48 -9.83
N MET A 452 -7.72 11.73 -9.38
CA MET A 452 -8.83 12.63 -9.72
C MET A 452 -8.90 12.90 -11.23
N ASP A 453 -7.76 13.07 -11.89
CA ASP A 453 -7.66 13.23 -13.34
C ASP A 453 -8.13 11.98 -14.09
N ALA A 454 -7.92 10.79 -13.52
CA ALA A 454 -8.43 9.52 -14.06
C ALA A 454 -9.93 9.29 -13.84
N GLY A 455 -10.63 10.23 -13.18
CA GLY A 455 -12.04 10.08 -12.82
C GLY A 455 -12.29 9.16 -11.62
N VAL A 456 -11.24 8.84 -10.82
CA VAL A 456 -11.44 8.09 -9.57
C VAL A 456 -12.13 9.02 -8.56
N PRO A 457 -13.32 8.66 -8.04
CA PRO A 457 -14.09 9.49 -7.13
C PRO A 457 -13.50 9.42 -5.71
N LEU A 458 -12.30 9.97 -5.53
CA LEU A 458 -11.71 10.18 -4.21
C LEU A 458 -12.64 11.05 -3.37
N ALA A 459 -12.87 10.67 -2.11
CA ALA A 459 -13.75 11.43 -1.23
C ALA A 459 -13.29 12.89 -1.07
N ARG A 460 -11.97 13.12 -1.02
CA ARG A 460 -11.30 14.43 -0.94
C ARG A 460 -9.88 14.34 -1.53
N PRO A 461 -9.29 15.48 -1.98
CA PRO A 461 -7.87 15.54 -2.29
C PRO A 461 -6.99 15.31 -1.05
N ILE A 462 -5.84 14.69 -1.25
CA ILE A 462 -4.87 14.38 -0.19
C ILE A 462 -3.53 15.05 -0.52
N ALA A 463 -2.95 15.75 0.45
CA ALA A 463 -1.61 16.31 0.33
C ALA A 463 -0.69 15.79 1.42
N GLY A 464 0.61 15.80 1.13
CA GLY A 464 1.67 15.42 2.06
C GLY A 464 2.70 16.54 2.28
N ILE A 465 3.21 16.63 3.50
CA ILE A 465 4.34 17.51 3.85
C ILE A 465 5.38 16.74 4.66
N ALA A 466 6.65 17.09 4.45
CA ALA A 466 7.73 16.64 5.31
C ALA A 466 8.25 17.78 6.16
N MET A 467 8.63 17.43 7.36
CA MET A 467 8.95 18.32 8.45
C MET A 467 10.25 17.85 9.09
N GLY A 468 11.04 18.80 9.57
CA GLY A 468 12.30 18.55 10.26
C GLY A 468 12.28 19.07 11.67
N LEU A 469 13.20 18.56 12.49
CA LEU A 469 13.57 19.16 13.77
C LEU A 469 15.08 19.30 13.82
N ILE A 470 15.54 20.44 14.32
CA ILE A 470 16.91 20.62 14.80
C ILE A 470 16.81 20.99 16.27
N LYS A 471 17.59 20.34 17.12
CA LYS A 471 17.60 20.52 18.57
C LYS A 471 19.03 20.51 19.11
N GLU A 472 19.40 21.55 19.86
CA GLU A 472 20.66 21.62 20.61
C GLU A 472 20.37 22.04 22.04
N GLY A 473 20.63 21.15 23.00
CA GLY A 473 20.27 21.39 24.40
C GLY A 473 18.76 21.62 24.54
N SER A 474 18.38 22.82 25.02
CA SER A 474 16.98 23.27 25.14
C SER A 474 16.43 23.94 23.88
N ASP A 475 17.30 24.42 22.99
CA ASP A 475 16.89 25.19 21.82
C ASP A 475 16.49 24.23 20.69
N PHE A 476 15.41 24.56 19.98
CA PHE A 476 14.95 23.76 18.85
C PHE A 476 14.27 24.60 17.76
N ALA A 477 14.28 24.09 16.54
CA ALA A 477 13.56 24.65 15.40
C ALA A 477 12.83 23.54 14.63
N VAL A 478 11.53 23.74 14.40
CA VAL A 478 10.71 22.88 13.54
C VAL A 478 10.70 23.45 12.12
N LEU A 479 11.09 22.64 11.15
CA LEU A 479 11.22 23.04 9.74
C LEU A 479 10.06 22.49 8.91
N SER A 480 9.40 23.33 8.13
CA SER A 480 8.40 22.93 7.13
C SER A 480 9.04 22.69 5.77
N ASP A 481 8.62 21.63 5.07
CA ASP A 481 9.07 21.30 3.72
C ASP A 481 10.60 21.24 3.62
N ILE A 482 11.18 20.28 4.35
CA ILE A 482 12.62 20.08 4.47
C ILE A 482 13.29 19.73 3.15
N LEU A 483 14.51 20.22 3.00
CA LEU A 483 15.44 19.87 1.93
C LEU A 483 16.17 18.55 2.22
N GLY A 484 16.84 17.99 1.20
CA GLY A 484 17.67 16.80 1.40
C GLY A 484 18.77 17.00 2.44
N ASP A 485 19.45 18.16 2.40
CA ASP A 485 20.48 18.55 3.38
C ASP A 485 19.91 18.61 4.81
N GLU A 486 18.71 19.17 4.97
CA GLU A 486 18.07 19.35 6.27
C GLU A 486 17.53 18.05 6.86
N ASP A 487 17.10 17.09 6.03
CA ASP A 487 16.86 15.71 6.49
C ASP A 487 18.17 15.12 6.99
N HIS A 488 19.23 15.12 6.16
CA HIS A 488 20.50 14.49 6.50
C HIS A 488 21.15 15.04 7.77
N LEU A 489 20.97 16.32 8.07
CA LEU A 489 21.58 17.02 9.21
C LEU A 489 20.62 17.25 10.40
N GLY A 490 19.32 17.00 10.21
CA GLY A 490 18.28 17.18 11.23
C GLY A 490 18.14 15.99 12.17
N ASP A 491 17.54 16.23 13.33
CA ASP A 491 17.33 15.25 14.42
C ASP A 491 16.04 14.46 14.27
N MET A 492 15.11 14.94 13.44
CA MET A 492 13.84 14.28 13.18
C MET A 492 13.43 14.51 11.74
N ASP A 493 12.91 13.48 11.10
CA ASP A 493 12.24 13.52 9.80
C ASP A 493 10.81 13.00 9.96
N PHE A 494 9.86 13.93 9.87
CA PHE A 494 8.45 13.73 10.17
C PHE A 494 7.60 14.03 8.93
N LYS A 495 6.81 13.05 8.48
CA LYS A 495 5.96 13.13 7.30
C LYS A 495 4.51 13.01 7.72
N VAL A 496 3.68 13.93 7.22
CA VAL A 496 2.24 13.93 7.46
C VAL A 496 1.52 14.07 6.14
N ALA A 497 0.58 13.16 5.90
CA ALA A 497 -0.35 13.24 4.80
C ALA A 497 -1.79 13.23 5.30
N GLY A 498 -2.68 13.84 4.54
CA GLY A 498 -4.08 13.95 4.90
C GLY A 498 -4.84 14.97 4.07
N THR A 499 -6.08 15.20 4.48
CA THR A 499 -7.02 16.13 3.87
C THR A 499 -7.11 17.41 4.70
N GLU A 500 -8.05 18.28 4.35
CA GLU A 500 -8.46 19.40 5.19
C GLU A 500 -9.15 18.97 6.49
N LYS A 501 -9.68 17.74 6.56
CA LYS A 501 -10.40 17.22 7.74
C LYS A 501 -9.50 16.52 8.74
N GLY A 502 -8.45 15.85 8.30
CA GLY A 502 -7.59 15.09 9.19
C GLY A 502 -6.43 14.41 8.48
N VAL A 503 -5.66 13.69 9.28
CA VAL A 503 -4.49 12.91 8.89
C VAL A 503 -4.93 11.56 8.34
N THR A 504 -4.33 11.15 7.22
CA THR A 504 -4.50 9.80 6.66
C THR A 504 -3.26 8.93 6.82
N ALA A 505 -2.07 9.54 6.90
CA ALA A 505 -0.85 8.83 7.26
C ALA A 505 0.11 9.75 8.01
N LEU A 506 0.78 9.19 9.01
CA LEU A 506 1.83 9.86 9.75
C LEU A 506 3.01 8.90 9.90
N GLN A 507 4.19 9.37 9.52
CA GLN A 507 5.45 8.65 9.67
C GLN A 507 6.46 9.56 10.35
N MET A 508 7.13 9.07 11.38
CA MET A 508 8.14 9.81 12.12
C MET A 508 9.39 8.98 12.29
N ASP A 509 10.55 9.57 12.02
CA ASP A 509 11.88 9.03 12.27
C ASP A 509 12.68 10.01 13.12
N ILE A 510 13.11 9.60 14.31
CA ILE A 510 13.91 10.41 15.20
C ILE A 510 15.32 9.82 15.26
N LYS A 511 16.32 10.69 15.07
CA LYS A 511 17.75 10.35 15.01
C LYS A 511 18.47 10.63 16.33
N ILE A 512 17.81 11.30 17.27
CA ILE A 512 18.25 11.52 18.65
C ILE A 512 17.53 10.58 19.63
N THR A 513 17.92 10.56 20.90
CA THR A 513 17.38 9.61 21.89
C THR A 513 15.88 9.77 22.15
N SER A 514 15.36 11.00 22.13
CA SER A 514 13.94 11.28 22.35
C SER A 514 13.55 12.72 21.96
N ILE A 515 12.25 12.95 21.79
CA ILE A 515 11.62 14.26 21.68
C ILE A 515 10.46 14.37 22.69
N THR A 516 10.16 15.58 23.13
CA THR A 516 9.04 15.84 24.07
C THR A 516 7.70 15.94 23.34
N GLU A 517 6.62 15.73 24.08
CA GLU A 517 5.25 15.93 23.59
C GLU A 517 4.97 17.36 23.11
N GLU A 518 5.58 18.35 23.76
CA GLU A 518 5.49 19.76 23.36
C GLU A 518 6.05 19.99 21.95
N ILE A 519 7.23 19.44 21.65
CA ILE A 519 7.85 19.54 20.33
C ILE A 519 6.97 18.87 19.28
N MET A 520 6.43 17.68 19.58
CA MET A 520 5.51 16.98 18.68
C MET A 520 4.24 17.80 18.40
N THR A 521 3.67 18.42 19.42
CA THR A 521 2.47 19.27 19.30
C THR A 521 2.71 20.44 18.35
N ILE A 522 3.85 21.13 18.50
CA ILE A 522 4.26 22.23 17.62
C ILE A 522 4.45 21.72 16.19
N ALA A 523 5.17 20.60 16.02
CA ALA A 523 5.47 20.02 14.72
C ALA A 523 4.20 19.61 13.95
N VAL A 524 3.27 18.95 14.62
CA VAL A 524 2.01 18.50 14.02
C VAL A 524 1.13 19.69 13.62
N LYS A 525 1.05 20.75 14.45
CA LYS A 525 0.30 21.96 14.11
C LYS A 525 0.88 22.67 12.89
N GLN A 526 2.20 22.85 12.86
CA GLN A 526 2.88 23.46 11.72
C GLN A 526 2.74 22.62 10.44
N ALA A 527 2.77 21.28 10.57
CA ALA A 527 2.52 20.37 9.46
C ALA A 527 1.09 20.51 8.90
N ARG A 528 0.09 20.69 9.76
CA ARG A 528 -1.29 20.94 9.31
C ARG A 528 -1.40 22.23 8.49
N GLU A 529 -0.85 23.32 8.98
CA GLU A 529 -0.83 24.61 8.25
C GLU A 529 -0.19 24.45 6.88
N GLY A 530 0.94 23.73 6.83
CA GLY A 530 1.64 23.46 5.59
C GLY A 530 0.88 22.53 4.63
N ARG A 531 0.24 21.48 5.13
CA ARG A 531 -0.60 20.56 4.35
C ARG A 531 -1.77 21.30 3.69
N LEU A 532 -2.44 22.19 4.44
CA LEU A 532 -3.54 23.00 3.92
C LEU A 532 -3.08 23.97 2.83
N HIS A 533 -1.89 24.56 2.98
CA HIS A 533 -1.31 25.39 1.92
C HIS A 533 -1.06 24.59 0.65
N ILE A 534 -0.48 23.39 0.75
CA ILE A 534 -0.22 22.51 -0.41
C ILE A 534 -1.53 22.10 -1.10
N LEU A 535 -2.56 21.75 -0.33
CA LEU A 535 -3.90 21.48 -0.89
C LEU A 535 -4.44 22.68 -1.68
N GLY A 536 -4.26 23.89 -1.16
CA GLY A 536 -4.65 25.13 -1.84
C GLY A 536 -3.90 25.34 -3.17
N GLU A 537 -2.61 25.01 -3.23
CA GLU A 537 -1.83 25.05 -4.47
C GLU A 537 -2.25 23.96 -5.47
N MET A 538 -2.49 22.74 -5.00
CA MET A 538 -3.01 21.63 -5.83
C MET A 538 -4.37 21.95 -6.44
N ALA A 539 -5.25 22.62 -5.68
CA ALA A 539 -6.59 23.01 -6.12
C ALA A 539 -6.58 23.97 -7.33
N LYS A 540 -5.46 24.65 -7.61
CA LYS A 540 -5.29 25.47 -8.82
C LYS A 540 -5.23 24.62 -10.09
N ALA A 541 -4.82 23.36 -9.98
CA ALA A 541 -4.76 22.42 -11.10
C ALA A 541 -6.07 21.62 -11.24
N LEU A 542 -6.53 21.04 -10.13
CA LEU A 542 -7.75 20.23 -10.10
C LEU A 542 -8.35 20.20 -8.69
N THR A 543 -9.63 20.57 -8.56
CA THR A 543 -10.32 20.65 -7.26
C THR A 543 -11.04 19.37 -6.86
N SER A 544 -11.46 18.56 -7.83
CA SER A 544 -12.23 17.33 -7.63
C SER A 544 -11.99 16.35 -8.77
N ALA A 545 -12.39 15.09 -8.57
CA ALA A 545 -12.36 14.09 -9.63
C ALA A 545 -13.12 14.54 -10.88
N ARG A 546 -12.61 14.17 -12.06
CA ARG A 546 -13.34 14.35 -13.32
C ARG A 546 -14.62 13.51 -13.30
N THR A 547 -15.68 14.03 -13.91
CA THR A 547 -16.97 13.32 -14.02
C THR A 547 -16.94 12.19 -15.03
N GLU A 548 -16.06 12.29 -16.03
CA GLU A 548 -15.89 11.30 -17.08
C GLU A 548 -14.49 10.69 -16.99
N MET A 549 -14.41 9.38 -17.24
CA MET A 549 -13.14 8.66 -17.34
C MET A 549 -12.53 8.88 -18.73
N SER A 550 -11.22 8.65 -18.84
CA SER A 550 -10.51 8.66 -20.13
C SER A 550 -11.13 7.69 -21.14
N GLU A 551 -11.17 8.07 -22.42
CA GLU A 551 -11.62 7.20 -23.52
C GLU A 551 -10.77 5.92 -23.65
N TYR A 552 -9.53 5.94 -23.14
CA TYR A 552 -8.63 4.80 -23.14
C TYR A 552 -8.83 3.88 -21.93
N ALA A 553 -9.56 4.34 -20.91
CA ALA A 553 -9.86 3.54 -19.75
C ALA A 553 -10.89 2.44 -20.11
N PRO A 554 -10.78 1.25 -19.52
CA PRO A 554 -11.81 0.24 -19.70
C PRO A 554 -13.14 0.78 -19.15
N GLN A 555 -14.20 0.71 -19.94
CA GLN A 555 -15.55 0.93 -19.44
C GLN A 555 -16.03 -0.38 -18.82
N ILE A 556 -16.64 -0.32 -17.64
CA ILE A 556 -17.20 -1.48 -16.94
C ILE A 556 -18.71 -1.30 -16.84
N VAL A 557 -19.47 -2.27 -17.37
CA VAL A 557 -20.90 -2.38 -17.16
C VAL A 557 -21.17 -3.55 -16.22
N THR A 558 -21.85 -3.24 -15.12
CA THR A 558 -22.30 -4.24 -14.14
C THR A 558 -23.76 -4.59 -14.41
N LEU A 559 -24.06 -5.87 -14.45
CA LEU A 559 -25.41 -6.39 -14.56
C LEU A 559 -25.61 -7.53 -13.54
N THR A 560 -26.83 -7.66 -13.03
CA THR A 560 -27.17 -8.68 -12.04
C THR A 560 -28.02 -9.75 -12.72
N VAL A 561 -27.62 -11.01 -12.56
CA VAL A 561 -28.37 -12.18 -13.04
C VAL A 561 -28.80 -13.06 -11.86
N PRO A 562 -29.92 -13.80 -11.99
CA PRO A 562 -30.30 -14.77 -10.97
C PRO A 562 -29.22 -15.85 -10.77
N LYS A 563 -28.95 -16.25 -9.52
CA LYS A 563 -27.84 -17.14 -9.16
C LYS A 563 -27.90 -18.49 -9.87
N GLU A 564 -29.10 -19.00 -10.08
CA GLU A 564 -29.37 -20.24 -10.80
C GLU A 564 -28.93 -20.20 -12.27
N LYS A 565 -28.88 -19.01 -12.89
CA LYS A 565 -28.51 -18.82 -14.31
C LYS A 565 -27.03 -18.55 -14.54
N ILE A 566 -26.25 -18.36 -13.48
CA ILE A 566 -24.78 -18.21 -13.56
C ILE A 566 -24.17 -19.39 -14.33
N ARG A 567 -24.67 -20.62 -14.08
CA ARG A 567 -24.19 -21.84 -14.74
C ARG A 567 -24.42 -21.82 -16.26
N GLU A 568 -25.49 -21.19 -16.72
CA GLU A 568 -25.83 -21.08 -18.15
C GLU A 568 -24.89 -20.09 -18.85
N VAL A 569 -24.55 -18.97 -18.20
CA VAL A 569 -23.62 -17.96 -18.72
C VAL A 569 -22.18 -18.50 -18.79
N ILE A 570 -21.75 -19.24 -17.77
CA ILE A 570 -20.42 -19.88 -17.78
C ILE A 570 -20.39 -21.02 -18.82
N GLY A 571 -21.45 -21.82 -18.86
CA GLY A 571 -21.53 -23.03 -19.68
C GLY A 571 -20.64 -24.17 -19.17
N THR A 572 -20.78 -25.35 -19.77
CA THR A 572 -19.98 -26.53 -19.39
C THR A 572 -18.49 -26.27 -19.59
N GLY A 573 -17.72 -26.31 -18.50
CA GLY A 573 -16.27 -26.06 -18.51
C GLY A 573 -15.87 -24.63 -18.89
N GLY A 574 -16.77 -23.65 -18.79
CA GLY A 574 -16.49 -22.27 -19.18
C GLY A 574 -16.57 -22.01 -20.69
N LYS A 575 -17.17 -22.92 -21.46
CA LYS A 575 -17.22 -22.82 -22.93
C LYS A 575 -17.97 -21.57 -23.40
N VAL A 576 -19.15 -21.29 -22.84
CA VAL A 576 -20.02 -20.19 -23.29
C VAL A 576 -19.38 -18.85 -22.99
N ILE A 577 -18.87 -18.64 -21.77
CA ILE A 577 -18.18 -17.40 -21.43
C ILE A 577 -16.93 -17.17 -22.28
N ARG A 578 -16.15 -18.21 -22.59
CA ARG A 578 -15.00 -18.09 -23.50
C ARG A 578 -15.42 -17.68 -24.91
N GLU A 579 -16.52 -18.22 -25.43
CA GLU A 579 -17.07 -17.84 -26.74
C GLU A 579 -17.53 -16.38 -26.76
N ILE A 580 -18.18 -15.89 -25.69
CA ILE A 580 -18.57 -14.49 -25.57
C ILE A 580 -17.32 -13.58 -25.55
N VAL A 581 -16.32 -13.93 -24.73
CA VAL A 581 -15.05 -13.19 -24.63
C VAL A 581 -14.31 -13.19 -25.96
N GLU A 582 -14.23 -14.32 -26.66
CA GLU A 582 -13.55 -14.44 -27.96
C GLU A 582 -14.27 -13.65 -29.06
N LYS A 583 -15.61 -13.68 -29.08
CA LYS A 583 -16.42 -12.96 -30.08
C LYS A 583 -16.40 -11.44 -29.87
N THR A 584 -16.45 -10.99 -28.62
CA THR A 584 -16.61 -9.57 -28.28
C THR A 584 -15.30 -8.87 -27.93
N GLY A 585 -14.26 -9.62 -27.58
CA GLY A 585 -13.00 -9.07 -27.05
C GLY A 585 -13.14 -8.46 -25.65
N THR A 586 -14.27 -8.65 -24.98
CA THR A 586 -14.52 -8.12 -23.63
C THR A 586 -13.88 -8.99 -22.56
N LYS A 587 -13.50 -8.39 -21.42
CA LYS A 587 -13.21 -9.13 -20.19
C LYS A 587 -14.50 -9.28 -19.40
N ILE A 588 -14.86 -10.50 -19.02
CA ILE A 588 -16.07 -10.78 -18.24
C ILE A 588 -15.65 -11.41 -16.92
N ASP A 589 -16.10 -10.81 -15.82
CA ASP A 589 -15.93 -11.32 -14.46
C ASP A 589 -17.30 -11.66 -13.87
N ILE A 590 -17.41 -12.83 -13.24
CA ILE A 590 -18.67 -13.35 -12.70
C ILE A 590 -18.46 -13.68 -11.23
N GLU A 591 -19.24 -13.02 -10.38
CA GLU A 591 -19.26 -13.24 -8.94
C GLU A 591 -20.32 -14.30 -8.55
N ASP A 592 -20.08 -15.01 -7.45
CA ASP A 592 -20.98 -16.07 -6.94
C ASP A 592 -22.36 -15.53 -6.49
N ASP A 593 -22.49 -14.22 -6.34
CA ASP A 593 -23.74 -13.57 -5.96
C ASP A 593 -24.67 -13.26 -7.15
N GLY A 594 -24.22 -13.49 -8.39
CA GLY A 594 -24.95 -13.17 -9.62
C GLY A 594 -24.55 -11.85 -10.27
N THR A 595 -23.57 -11.14 -9.72
CA THR A 595 -23.02 -9.92 -10.33
C THR A 595 -22.08 -10.29 -11.48
N ILE A 596 -22.36 -9.79 -12.68
CA ILE A 596 -21.51 -9.93 -13.86
C ILE A 596 -20.96 -8.56 -14.25
N LYS A 597 -19.64 -8.44 -14.34
CA LYS A 597 -18.92 -7.24 -14.77
C LYS A 597 -18.35 -7.46 -16.17
N VAL A 598 -18.81 -6.69 -17.14
CA VAL A 598 -18.33 -6.73 -18.54
C VAL A 598 -17.47 -5.50 -18.79
N ALA A 599 -16.24 -5.70 -19.23
CA ALA A 599 -15.27 -4.63 -19.40
C ALA A 599 -14.61 -4.64 -20.79
N ALA A 600 -14.56 -3.48 -21.45
CA ALA A 600 -13.76 -3.26 -22.67
C ALA A 600 -13.50 -1.76 -22.88
N SER A 601 -12.57 -1.43 -23.78
CA SER A 601 -12.34 -0.04 -24.21
C SER A 601 -13.36 0.45 -25.25
N ASP A 602 -14.09 -0.44 -25.91
CA ASP A 602 -15.12 -0.09 -26.90
C ASP A 602 -16.53 -0.35 -26.34
N ALA A 603 -17.35 0.69 -26.28
CA ALA A 603 -18.74 0.61 -25.82
C ALA A 603 -19.57 -0.40 -26.63
N LYS A 604 -19.33 -0.53 -27.95
CA LYS A 604 -20.08 -1.46 -28.80
C LYS A 604 -19.80 -2.92 -28.45
N ALA A 605 -18.55 -3.23 -28.07
CA ALA A 605 -18.16 -4.55 -27.64
C ALA A 605 -18.89 -4.93 -26.33
N ILE A 606 -19.01 -3.98 -25.40
CA ILE A 606 -19.74 -4.17 -24.14
C ILE A 606 -21.23 -4.40 -24.41
N GLU A 607 -21.86 -3.55 -25.24
CA GLU A 607 -23.28 -3.69 -25.58
C GLU A 607 -23.60 -5.06 -26.21
N GLU A 608 -22.74 -5.56 -27.10
CA GLU A 608 -22.90 -6.89 -27.70
C GLU A 608 -22.75 -8.00 -26.65
N ALA A 609 -21.75 -7.93 -25.77
CA ALA A 609 -21.56 -8.90 -24.70
C ALA A 609 -22.75 -8.91 -23.72
N VAL A 610 -23.21 -7.74 -23.29
CA VAL A 610 -24.39 -7.58 -22.43
C VAL A 610 -25.64 -8.14 -23.12
N ARG A 611 -25.82 -7.90 -24.42
CA ARG A 611 -26.94 -8.45 -25.19
C ARG A 611 -26.91 -9.97 -25.23
N ILE A 612 -25.75 -10.58 -25.43
CA ILE A 612 -25.60 -12.04 -25.43
C ILE A 612 -25.91 -12.60 -24.04
N ILE A 613 -25.37 -12.00 -22.98
CA ILE A 613 -25.62 -12.44 -21.60
C ILE A 613 -27.11 -12.35 -21.27
N ARG A 614 -27.76 -11.22 -21.56
CA ARG A 614 -29.21 -11.06 -21.39
C ARG A 614 -30.01 -12.07 -22.21
N GLY A 615 -29.61 -12.34 -23.45
CA GLY A 615 -30.24 -13.38 -24.27
C GLY A 615 -30.20 -14.79 -23.66
N ILE A 616 -29.21 -15.08 -22.82
CA ILE A 616 -29.10 -16.33 -22.05
C ILE A 616 -29.94 -16.25 -20.77
N THR A 617 -29.83 -15.14 -20.04
CA THR A 617 -30.35 -15.01 -18.68
C THR A 617 -31.80 -14.57 -18.61
N ASP A 618 -32.33 -13.93 -19.64
CA ASP A 618 -33.70 -13.43 -19.61
C ASP A 618 -34.68 -14.60 -19.69
N ASP A 619 -35.72 -14.54 -18.86
CA ASP A 619 -36.82 -15.50 -18.97
C ASP A 619 -37.73 -15.13 -20.12
N PRO A 620 -38.25 -16.13 -20.84
CA PRO A 620 -39.29 -15.90 -21.83
C PRO A 620 -40.51 -15.24 -21.17
N GLU A 621 -40.92 -14.07 -21.66
CA GLU A 621 -42.12 -13.38 -21.17
C GLU A 621 -43.37 -13.96 -21.85
N VAL A 622 -44.36 -14.35 -21.04
CA VAL A 622 -45.65 -14.82 -21.55
C VAL A 622 -46.37 -13.65 -22.21
N GLY A 623 -46.71 -13.80 -23.49
CA GLY A 623 -47.32 -12.76 -24.31
C GLY A 623 -46.33 -12.00 -25.20
N ALA A 624 -45.03 -12.25 -25.10
CA ALA A 624 -44.03 -11.67 -26.02
C ALA A 624 -43.93 -12.47 -27.33
N ILE A 625 -43.66 -11.76 -28.43
CA ILE A 625 -43.44 -12.32 -29.76
C ILE A 625 -41.94 -12.40 -30.02
N TYR A 626 -41.47 -13.57 -30.43
CA TYR A 626 -40.06 -13.85 -30.72
C TYR A 626 -39.88 -14.29 -32.17
N ASP A 627 -38.76 -13.91 -32.76
CA ASP A 627 -38.28 -14.51 -34.01
C ASP A 627 -37.52 -15.79 -33.68
N GLY A 628 -37.92 -16.92 -34.24
CA GLY A 628 -37.35 -18.22 -33.93
C GLY A 628 -37.12 -19.09 -35.17
N LYS A 629 -36.14 -19.97 -35.09
CA LYS A 629 -35.81 -20.91 -36.16
C LYS A 629 -36.41 -22.27 -35.87
N VAL A 630 -37.08 -22.87 -36.85
CA VAL A 630 -37.61 -24.24 -36.74
C VAL A 630 -36.44 -25.22 -36.69
N VAL A 631 -36.25 -25.87 -35.54
CA VAL A 631 -35.18 -26.87 -35.31
C VAL A 631 -35.61 -28.25 -35.77
N LYS A 632 -36.86 -28.61 -35.50
CA LYS A 632 -37.39 -29.94 -35.79
C LYS A 632 -38.90 -29.90 -36.03
N THR A 633 -39.35 -30.61 -37.05
CA THR A 633 -40.79 -30.82 -37.29
C THR A 633 -41.23 -32.21 -36.84
N THR A 634 -42.44 -32.32 -36.31
CA THR A 634 -43.06 -33.58 -35.87
C THR A 634 -44.54 -33.60 -36.23
N ASP A 635 -45.19 -34.76 -36.21
CA ASP A 635 -46.60 -34.92 -36.60
C ASP A 635 -47.57 -34.10 -35.73
N PHE A 636 -47.18 -33.74 -34.51
CA PHE A 636 -48.01 -32.99 -33.56
C PHE A 636 -47.58 -31.52 -33.38
N GLY A 637 -46.53 -31.07 -34.07
CA GLY A 637 -46.06 -29.69 -33.97
C GLY A 637 -44.63 -29.46 -34.45
N ALA A 638 -44.17 -28.22 -34.32
CA ALA A 638 -42.81 -27.79 -34.68
C ALA A 638 -42.08 -27.27 -33.44
N PHE A 639 -40.83 -27.71 -33.26
CA PHE A 639 -39.93 -27.16 -32.26
C PHE A 639 -39.21 -25.95 -32.85
N VAL A 640 -39.39 -24.80 -32.20
CA VAL A 640 -38.81 -23.53 -32.62
C VAL A 640 -37.82 -23.08 -31.55
N ASN A 641 -36.57 -22.88 -31.94
CA ASN A 641 -35.57 -22.22 -31.11
C ASN A 641 -35.81 -20.71 -31.24
N PHE A 642 -36.40 -20.13 -30.20
CA PHE A 642 -36.82 -18.73 -30.18
C PHE A 642 -35.93 -17.88 -29.25
N MET A 643 -35.13 -18.54 -28.40
CA MET A 643 -34.03 -17.95 -27.65
C MET A 643 -32.85 -18.94 -27.60
N PRO A 644 -31.60 -18.46 -27.46
CA PRO A 644 -30.43 -19.34 -27.36
C PRO A 644 -30.61 -20.42 -26.28
N GLY A 645 -30.58 -21.69 -26.68
CA GLY A 645 -30.74 -22.83 -25.77
C GLY A 645 -32.17 -23.10 -25.26
N LYS A 646 -33.18 -22.32 -25.66
CA LYS A 646 -34.59 -22.54 -25.29
C LYS A 646 -35.43 -22.87 -26.52
N ASP A 647 -35.89 -24.12 -26.56
CA ASP A 647 -36.82 -24.61 -27.58
C ASP A 647 -38.25 -24.59 -27.06
N GLY A 648 -39.17 -24.03 -27.84
CA GLY A 648 -40.60 -24.07 -27.56
C GLY A 648 -41.35 -24.90 -28.60
N LEU A 649 -42.44 -25.52 -28.18
CA LEU A 649 -43.29 -26.31 -29.07
C LEU A 649 -44.44 -25.45 -29.60
N VAL A 650 -44.52 -25.30 -30.92
CA VAL A 650 -45.74 -24.85 -31.61
C VAL A 650 -46.56 -26.09 -31.94
N HIS A 651 -47.66 -26.30 -31.20
CA HIS A 651 -48.56 -27.41 -31.47
C HIS A 651 -49.24 -27.26 -32.84
N ILE A 652 -49.61 -28.35 -33.50
CA ILE A 652 -50.22 -28.32 -34.85
C ILE A 652 -51.49 -27.44 -34.92
N SER A 653 -52.23 -27.31 -33.82
CA SER A 653 -53.41 -26.43 -33.68
C SER A 653 -53.08 -24.94 -33.52
N GLU A 654 -51.82 -24.61 -33.31
CA GLU A 654 -51.28 -23.26 -33.11
C GLU A 654 -50.39 -22.79 -34.27
N LEU A 655 -50.20 -23.62 -35.32
CA LEU A 655 -49.40 -23.30 -36.51
C LEU A 655 -50.08 -22.31 -37.46
N ALA A 656 -51.38 -22.48 -37.72
CA ALA A 656 -52.14 -21.64 -38.66
C ALA A 656 -53.62 -21.56 -38.26
N THR A 657 -54.32 -20.55 -38.78
CA THR A 657 -55.77 -20.34 -38.55
C THR A 657 -56.64 -21.40 -39.24
N GLN A 658 -56.12 -21.98 -40.34
CA GLN A 658 -56.77 -23.06 -41.09
C GLN A 658 -56.37 -24.44 -40.56
N ARG A 659 -57.20 -25.45 -40.80
CA ARG A 659 -56.92 -26.82 -40.35
C ARG A 659 -55.72 -27.39 -41.12
N VAL A 660 -54.63 -27.62 -40.41
CA VAL A 660 -53.38 -28.18 -40.95
C VAL A 660 -53.44 -29.71 -40.86
N ALA A 661 -53.14 -30.41 -41.97
CA ALA A 661 -53.12 -31.87 -42.02
C ALA A 661 -51.75 -32.43 -41.59
N ALA A 662 -50.65 -31.82 -42.03
CA ALA A 662 -49.31 -32.12 -41.59
C ALA A 662 -48.51 -30.84 -41.28
N THR A 663 -47.68 -30.87 -40.23
CA THR A 663 -46.83 -29.74 -39.81
C THR A 663 -45.93 -29.23 -40.95
N THR A 664 -45.44 -30.14 -41.79
CA THR A 664 -44.60 -29.86 -42.97
C THR A 664 -45.29 -29.03 -44.06
N ASP A 665 -46.62 -28.95 -44.02
CA ASP A 665 -47.40 -28.15 -44.98
C ASP A 665 -47.29 -26.65 -44.69
N VAL A 666 -46.90 -26.29 -43.46
CA VAL A 666 -46.86 -24.89 -42.98
C VAL A 666 -45.43 -24.42 -42.70
N VAL A 667 -44.59 -25.29 -42.14
CA VAL A 667 -43.19 -24.95 -41.82
C VAL A 667 -42.24 -26.09 -42.15
N LYS A 668 -41.02 -25.75 -42.57
CA LYS A 668 -39.92 -26.69 -42.79
C LYS A 668 -38.82 -26.49 -41.75
N GLU A 669 -38.02 -27.53 -41.53
CA GLU A 669 -36.82 -27.41 -40.71
C GLU A 669 -35.87 -26.38 -41.31
N GLY A 670 -35.45 -25.43 -40.48
CA GLY A 670 -34.61 -24.31 -40.89
C GLY A 670 -35.35 -22.99 -41.15
N ASP A 671 -36.68 -22.99 -41.25
CA ASP A 671 -37.46 -21.77 -41.50
C ASP A 671 -37.40 -20.78 -40.32
N MET A 672 -37.36 -19.49 -40.63
CA MET A 672 -37.49 -18.40 -39.65
C MET A 672 -38.96 -18.00 -39.52
N VAL A 673 -39.49 -18.06 -38.31
CA VAL A 673 -40.92 -17.84 -38.01
C VAL A 673 -41.10 -16.93 -36.80
N LYS A 674 -42.20 -16.16 -36.77
CA LYS A 674 -42.58 -15.34 -35.60
C LYS A 674 -43.53 -16.13 -34.70
N VAL A 675 -43.21 -16.22 -33.41
CA VAL A 675 -43.92 -17.05 -32.44
C VAL A 675 -44.26 -16.27 -31.17
N LEU A 676 -45.52 -16.35 -30.74
CA LEU A 676 -45.98 -15.80 -29.46
C LEU A 676 -45.82 -16.86 -28.37
N LEU A 677 -45.23 -16.48 -27.24
CA LEU A 677 -45.19 -17.36 -26.08
C LEU A 677 -46.52 -17.32 -25.33
N ILE A 678 -47.27 -18.43 -25.35
CA ILE A 678 -48.62 -18.50 -24.78
C ILE A 678 -48.65 -19.05 -23.35
N GLY A 679 -47.54 -19.61 -22.87
CA GLY A 679 -47.39 -20.12 -21.50
C GLY A 679 -46.57 -21.39 -21.43
N PHE A 680 -46.75 -22.15 -20.35
CA PHE A 680 -46.05 -23.41 -20.09
C PHE A 680 -47.05 -24.58 -20.04
N ASP A 681 -46.61 -25.80 -20.39
CA ASP A 681 -47.39 -27.02 -20.17
C ASP A 681 -47.34 -27.50 -18.71
N ASP A 682 -48.14 -28.51 -18.37
CA ASP A 682 -48.19 -29.09 -17.00
C ASP A 682 -46.86 -29.73 -16.55
N ARG A 683 -45.88 -29.84 -17.45
CA ARG A 683 -44.52 -30.35 -17.23
C ARG A 683 -43.44 -29.26 -17.34
N GLY A 684 -43.84 -27.98 -17.41
CA GLY A 684 -42.93 -26.83 -17.51
C GLY A 684 -42.35 -26.56 -18.90
N LYS A 685 -42.83 -27.21 -19.97
CA LYS A 685 -42.35 -26.98 -21.34
C LYS A 685 -43.01 -25.76 -21.97
N ILE A 686 -42.25 -25.04 -22.78
CA ILE A 686 -42.65 -23.77 -23.39
C ILE A 686 -43.64 -24.01 -24.53
N LYS A 687 -44.82 -23.38 -24.45
CA LYS A 687 -45.85 -23.41 -25.51
C LYS A 687 -45.77 -22.13 -26.33
N LEU A 688 -45.66 -22.30 -27.65
CA LEU A 688 -45.59 -21.22 -28.62
C LEU A 688 -46.80 -21.26 -29.57
N SER A 689 -47.15 -20.11 -30.14
CA SER A 689 -48.21 -19.99 -31.14
C SER A 689 -47.78 -19.15 -32.32
N MET A 690 -47.94 -19.68 -33.53
CA MET A 690 -47.71 -18.95 -34.79
C MET A 690 -49.00 -18.31 -35.30
N LYS A 691 -50.16 -18.89 -35.01
CA LYS A 691 -51.47 -18.38 -35.49
C LYS A 691 -51.88 -17.07 -34.81
N ARG A 692 -51.38 -16.80 -33.60
CA ARG A 692 -51.64 -15.59 -32.83
C ARG A 692 -50.70 -14.43 -33.21
N VAL A 693 -49.89 -14.61 -34.26
CA VAL A 693 -48.92 -13.63 -34.74
C VAL A 693 -49.03 -13.50 -36.26
N ASP A 694 -49.12 -12.27 -36.74
CA ASP A 694 -48.97 -12.00 -38.17
C ASP A 694 -47.51 -12.22 -38.58
N GLN A 695 -47.28 -13.16 -39.49
CA GLN A 695 -45.92 -13.52 -39.92
C GLN A 695 -45.25 -12.43 -40.79
N GLN A 696 -46.00 -11.47 -41.32
CA GLN A 696 -45.50 -10.35 -42.13
C GLN A 696 -45.29 -9.09 -41.28
N THR A 697 -46.22 -8.76 -40.39
CA THR A 697 -46.16 -7.51 -39.59
C THR A 697 -45.59 -7.71 -38.19
N GLY A 698 -45.62 -8.93 -37.66
CA GLY A 698 -45.20 -9.25 -36.30
C GLY A 698 -46.17 -8.78 -35.22
N GLU A 699 -47.36 -8.31 -35.59
CA GLU A 699 -48.40 -7.89 -34.64
C GLU A 699 -49.16 -9.09 -34.07
N GLN A 700 -49.60 -8.95 -32.81
CA GLN A 700 -50.40 -9.97 -32.15
C GLN A 700 -51.83 -9.97 -32.71
N ILE A 701 -52.26 -11.13 -33.21
CA ILE A 701 -53.62 -11.33 -33.70
C ILE A 701 -54.48 -11.80 -32.52
N ALA A 702 -55.46 -11.00 -32.12
CA ALA A 702 -56.44 -11.38 -31.10
C ALA A 702 -57.36 -12.48 -31.65
N ILE A 703 -57.27 -13.68 -31.09
CA ILE A 703 -58.15 -14.81 -31.43
C ILE A 703 -59.10 -15.01 -30.25
N GLU A 704 -60.41 -14.82 -30.47
CA GLU A 704 -61.45 -15.14 -29.48
C GLU A 704 -61.40 -16.64 -29.13
N GLU A 705 -61.17 -16.96 -27.85
CA GLU A 705 -61.17 -18.35 -27.39
C GLU A 705 -62.59 -18.92 -27.39
N ARG A 706 -62.83 -19.94 -28.24
CA ARG A 706 -64.06 -20.74 -28.17
C ARG A 706 -64.06 -21.55 -26.87
N LYS A 707 -65.04 -21.28 -26.00
CA LYS A 707 -65.30 -22.02 -24.75
C LYS A 707 -65.31 -23.55 -24.96
N PRO A 708 -64.82 -24.34 -23.99
CA PRO A 708 -64.79 -25.80 -24.10
C PRO A 708 -66.21 -26.36 -24.27
N ARG A 709 -66.40 -27.25 -25.23
CA ARG A 709 -67.67 -27.95 -25.48
C ARG A 709 -67.83 -29.03 -24.41
N GLY A 710 -68.84 -28.87 -23.57
CA GLY A 710 -69.10 -29.71 -22.39
C GLY A 710 -69.14 -31.21 -22.67
N GLU A 711 -68.75 -31.95 -21.63
CA GLU A 711 -68.79 -33.40 -21.51
C GLU A 711 -70.16 -33.95 -21.92
N ARG A 712 -70.12 -34.97 -22.79
CA ARG A 712 -71.28 -35.82 -23.06
C ARG A 712 -71.38 -36.84 -21.93
N GLU A 713 -72.40 -36.71 -21.10
CA GLU A 713 -72.89 -37.81 -20.27
C GLU A 713 -73.27 -38.99 -21.16
N ALA A 714 -72.74 -40.17 -20.85
CA ALA A 714 -73.20 -41.44 -21.37
C ALA A 714 -73.23 -42.44 -20.20
N GLY A 715 -74.47 -42.78 -19.79
CA GLY A 715 -74.91 -44.08 -19.29
C GLY A 715 -74.23 -44.63 -18.04
#